data_AF-A0A928XFH4-F1
#
_entry.id   AF-A0A928XFH4-F1
#
_cell.length_a   1.000
_cell.length_b   1.000
_cell.length_c   1.000
_cell.angle_alpha   90.00
_cell.angle_beta   90.00
_cell.angle_gamma   90.00
#
_symmetry.space_group_name_H-M   'P 1'
#
loop_
_entity.id
_entity.type
_entity.pdbx_description
1 polymer ?
#
loop_
_entity_poly.entity_id
_entity_poly.type
_entity_poly.pdbx_seq_one_letter_code
_entity_poly.pdbx_strand_id
1 'polypeptide(L)'
;MNKKFRPHLVVISLYTLLALVFTWPLAVHFTTHVPGEATWAFDESTFLWNMWWFKYSLLNLGQTPLESNYIFFPLGIKLTTYTFNLFNAAFGLPLQLAFSLPPASNLTLLFSFISSAYGMFLLSLYLIRRPGTEDRRPERTRLFPPTPYSLLLTPYPAAFAAGAVFAFSASRMMYAALGHYNFVTIQWFPFYTLFLLKTLHRGGWKTIFLTGLFAALCLYAELTFSVFLIFLTLILWISEWRMMNGEKFTIHHSLIRLFAIGFITFLLTGPFILSVLPDFLDPAYAEPGWGEGLKLSADLAGLVTLTPLHPLSDQEWLRELRAVVEGTGRFSDVNTLFLGYGILALALLGFVVCRRQGWVWLGSALIFTVLSLGPLLTLYGQNRFNLDGLEVTFPLPFALLHYIPLINANRVPNRFGIPLTMSLAVLVSFAVSSVMYHVSRITHHAPRTTHHFLLLTSYSLLLLLLLFDQYSVPLPLSDARIPDVYRQIGAEPDSFTLLQLPLGWRNSYGTLGAEQTQLQYYQSAHQQAILGGNTSRNPVFKFDYYANIPLFKALTDTELYTPADETTLQRARLQAADLMTLYNIKYLVIHDPLPYRKPYEDTFTATRQLALDLIPHDPQPSYQSSGVQVFAAQQSDIPNPLILDFGDWSSDPYRGEGWTSNEEIFAATANWATAAEAALFFPVRGPGDRYASIQIAPFSYPGMSGQSVVLVLNGHLLLDNFSLYEGWQVIEALLPERYLTPGLNRLTLRFAETAQPRQVLPANRLIGQTEIETPLDLEISSGSDFAFISVGFGEEKIDASAHRRGVNVAVIEPQSGQLLAVKGFDTAANTFEAAALSQFITEIPAGQIVLLASQGLEATAFFTSDTQAALQSLGLDTAALRVPFAAIGVKNAAAGAALQTNAGSAGTAYLRLGASPDTRSLAAAVDKVIISRPE
;
A
#
# COMPACT_ATOMS: atom_id res chain seq x y z
N MET A 1 26.66 -26.82 -35.52
CA MET A 1 25.41 -26.48 -34.80
C MET A 1 24.23 -27.24 -35.40
N ASN A 2 23.49 -28.01 -34.60
CA ASN A 2 22.40 -28.89 -35.06
C ASN A 2 21.31 -28.08 -35.80
N LYS A 3 20.86 -28.53 -36.99
CA LYS A 3 19.87 -27.83 -37.83
C LYS A 3 18.57 -27.50 -37.07
N LYS A 4 18.25 -28.25 -36.00
CA LYS A 4 17.08 -28.05 -35.14
C LYS A 4 17.10 -26.74 -34.34
N PHE A 5 18.26 -26.20 -33.97
CA PHE A 5 18.34 -24.99 -33.12
C PHE A 5 18.43 -23.68 -33.90
N ARG A 6 18.76 -23.73 -35.19
CA ARG A 6 18.93 -22.53 -36.03
C ARG A 6 17.71 -21.59 -36.02
N PRO A 7 16.45 -22.08 -36.16
CA PRO A 7 15.28 -21.18 -36.14
C PRO A 7 15.10 -20.46 -34.82
N HIS A 8 15.41 -21.12 -33.69
CA HIS A 8 15.27 -20.51 -32.36
C HIS A 8 16.26 -19.36 -32.16
N LEU A 9 17.50 -19.51 -32.61
CA LEU A 9 18.50 -18.45 -32.54
C LEU A 9 18.13 -17.24 -33.40
N VAL A 10 17.58 -17.46 -34.59
CA VAL A 10 17.08 -16.37 -35.44
C VAL A 10 15.93 -15.63 -34.75
N VAL A 11 14.95 -16.37 -34.20
CA VAL A 11 13.82 -15.79 -33.48
C VAL A 11 14.28 -14.96 -32.28
N ILE A 12 15.18 -15.49 -31.45
CA ILE A 12 15.73 -14.75 -30.31
C ILE A 12 16.46 -13.49 -30.77
N SER A 13 17.29 -13.58 -31.82
CA SER A 13 18.04 -12.43 -32.34
C SER A 13 17.10 -11.32 -32.85
N LEU A 14 16.01 -11.70 -33.53
CA LEU A 14 15.00 -10.75 -34.00
C LEU A 14 14.22 -10.11 -32.84
N TYR A 15 13.91 -10.86 -31.77
CA TYR A 15 13.31 -10.28 -30.56
C TYR A 15 14.27 -9.39 -29.80
N THR A 16 15.57 -9.70 -29.77
CA THR A 16 16.59 -8.80 -29.25
C THR A 16 16.61 -7.50 -30.03
N LEU A 17 16.59 -7.54 -31.37
CA LEU A 17 16.52 -6.35 -32.19
C LEU A 17 15.25 -5.53 -31.92
N LEU A 18 14.09 -6.17 -31.85
CA LEU A 18 12.83 -5.49 -31.51
C LEU A 18 12.89 -4.88 -30.11
N ALA A 19 13.47 -5.57 -29.13
CA ALA A 19 13.64 -5.02 -27.78
C ALA A 19 14.52 -3.76 -27.80
N LEU A 20 15.62 -3.75 -28.55
CA LEU A 20 16.47 -2.56 -28.70
C LEU A 20 15.75 -1.41 -29.41
N VAL A 21 14.89 -1.71 -30.39
CA VAL A 21 14.07 -0.70 -31.10
C VAL A 21 13.01 -0.11 -30.17
N PHE A 22 12.22 -0.96 -29.51
CA PHE A 22 11.10 -0.52 -28.66
C PHE A 22 11.56 0.13 -27.34
N THR A 23 12.79 -0.15 -26.91
CA THR A 23 13.40 0.53 -25.75
C THR A 23 14.30 1.69 -26.15
N TRP A 24 14.37 2.06 -27.43
CA TRP A 24 15.19 3.18 -27.88
C TRP A 24 14.75 4.49 -27.18
N PRO A 25 15.69 5.32 -26.66
CA PRO A 25 17.14 5.32 -26.89
C PRO A 25 18.00 4.57 -25.84
N LEU A 26 17.44 3.60 -25.10
CA LEU A 26 18.16 2.91 -24.01
C LEU A 26 19.52 2.34 -24.43
N ALA A 27 19.65 1.82 -25.66
CA ALA A 27 20.88 1.21 -26.15
C ALA A 27 22.08 2.18 -26.16
N VAL A 28 21.86 3.48 -26.41
CA VAL A 28 22.93 4.49 -26.42
C VAL A 28 23.18 5.10 -25.04
N HIS A 29 22.23 4.98 -24.11
CA HIS A 29 22.33 5.46 -22.73
C HIS A 29 22.48 4.33 -21.70
N PHE A 30 22.85 3.12 -22.15
CA PHE A 30 22.72 1.87 -21.42
C PHE A 30 23.38 1.82 -20.03
N THR A 31 24.43 2.62 -19.82
CA THR A 31 25.19 2.66 -18.56
C THR A 31 24.80 3.80 -17.63
N THR A 32 24.00 4.75 -18.12
CA THR A 32 23.70 6.01 -17.41
C THR A 32 22.21 6.22 -17.16
N HIS A 33 21.34 5.65 -18.00
CA HIS A 33 19.90 5.81 -17.89
C HIS A 33 19.19 4.47 -17.80
N VAL A 34 17.96 4.50 -17.31
CA VAL A 34 17.05 3.35 -17.22
C VAL A 34 15.64 3.78 -17.68
N PRO A 35 14.79 2.88 -18.20
CA PRO A 35 13.40 3.23 -18.53
C PRO A 35 12.64 3.78 -17.31
N GLY A 36 12.01 4.94 -17.44
CA GLY A 36 11.39 5.63 -16.31
C GLY A 36 11.08 7.09 -16.62
N GLU A 37 10.47 7.77 -15.66
CA GLU A 37 10.13 9.19 -15.78
C GLU A 37 10.36 9.93 -14.46
N ALA A 38 11.28 10.90 -14.50
CA ALA A 38 11.72 11.68 -13.35
C ALA A 38 10.64 12.63 -12.81
N THR A 39 9.64 12.98 -13.64
CA THR A 39 8.53 13.85 -13.22
C THR A 39 7.34 13.08 -12.64
N TRP A 40 7.40 11.74 -12.59
CA TRP A 40 6.34 10.89 -12.03
C TRP A 40 6.66 10.49 -10.58
N ALA A 41 6.83 9.20 -10.29
CA ALA A 41 7.02 8.68 -8.93
C ALA A 41 8.45 8.17 -8.64
N PHE A 42 9.37 8.21 -9.62
CA PHE A 42 10.69 7.58 -9.51
C PHE A 42 10.63 6.09 -9.12
N ASP A 43 9.62 5.36 -9.57
CA ASP A 43 9.48 3.94 -9.23
C ASP A 43 10.64 3.11 -9.79
N GLU A 44 11.24 3.51 -10.91
CA GLU A 44 12.49 2.92 -11.41
C GLU A 44 13.62 3.01 -10.38
N SER A 45 13.73 4.13 -9.64
CA SER A 45 14.74 4.32 -8.59
C SER A 45 14.48 3.37 -7.41
N THR A 46 13.21 3.13 -7.08
CA THR A 46 12.80 2.09 -6.11
C THR A 46 13.33 0.71 -6.51
N PHE A 47 13.20 0.34 -7.79
CA PHE A 47 13.67 -0.98 -8.25
C PHE A 47 15.20 -1.09 -8.32
N LEU A 48 15.90 -0.01 -8.67
CA LEU A 48 17.37 0.01 -8.59
C LEU A 48 17.83 -0.11 -7.13
N TRP A 49 17.17 0.58 -6.21
CA TRP A 49 17.44 0.45 -4.78
C TRP A 49 17.13 -0.95 -4.27
N ASN A 50 16.04 -1.59 -4.69
CA ASN A 50 15.73 -3.00 -4.35
C ASN A 50 16.87 -3.95 -4.73
N MET A 51 17.40 -3.81 -5.95
CA MET A 51 18.50 -4.64 -6.43
C MET A 51 19.76 -4.45 -5.57
N TRP A 52 20.08 -3.19 -5.24
CA TRP A 52 21.20 -2.86 -4.37
C TRP A 52 20.99 -3.37 -2.94
N TRP A 53 19.85 -3.05 -2.33
CA TRP A 53 19.52 -3.42 -0.95
C TRP A 53 19.55 -4.93 -0.77
N PHE A 54 18.97 -5.69 -1.71
CA PHE A 54 19.03 -7.15 -1.67
C PHE A 54 20.47 -7.68 -1.64
N LYS A 55 21.37 -7.11 -2.45
CA LYS A 55 22.80 -7.47 -2.44
C LYS A 55 23.46 -7.04 -1.13
N TYR A 56 23.25 -5.79 -0.72
CA TYR A 56 23.90 -5.17 0.42
C TYR A 56 23.49 -5.81 1.75
N SER A 57 22.20 -6.03 1.97
CA SER A 57 21.69 -6.67 3.17
C SER A 57 22.24 -8.10 3.32
N LEU A 58 22.28 -8.87 2.23
CA LEU A 58 22.73 -10.26 2.27
C LEU A 58 24.25 -10.39 2.37
N LEU A 59 25.00 -9.64 1.56
CA LEU A 59 26.45 -9.84 1.41
C LEU A 59 27.29 -8.93 2.31
N ASN A 60 26.79 -7.77 2.72
CA ASN A 60 27.52 -6.82 3.55
C ASN A 60 27.03 -6.84 5.00
N LEU A 61 25.71 -6.89 5.21
CA LEU A 61 25.13 -6.85 6.56
C LEU A 61 24.84 -8.24 7.15
N GLY A 62 24.72 -9.27 6.32
CA GLY A 62 24.35 -10.62 6.76
C GLY A 62 22.92 -10.73 7.32
N GLN A 63 22.01 -9.85 6.88
CA GLN A 63 20.63 -9.77 7.38
C GLN A 63 19.60 -10.02 6.28
N THR A 64 18.34 -10.20 6.69
CA THR A 64 17.22 -10.34 5.77
C THR A 64 17.07 -9.09 4.87
N PRO A 65 16.79 -9.25 3.55
CA PRO A 65 16.48 -8.13 2.67
C PRO A 65 15.09 -7.54 2.91
N LEU A 66 14.26 -8.17 3.75
CA LEU A 66 12.87 -7.80 3.99
C LEU A 66 12.69 -6.75 5.10
N GLU A 67 13.77 -6.18 5.60
CA GLU A 67 13.77 -5.11 6.62
C GLU A 67 14.90 -4.14 6.30
N SER A 68 14.75 -2.86 6.67
CA SER A 68 15.82 -1.86 6.56
C SER A 68 15.77 -0.84 7.69
N ASN A 69 16.92 -0.61 8.33
CA ASN A 69 17.15 0.48 9.27
C ASN A 69 17.88 1.68 8.63
N TYR A 70 18.05 1.64 7.30
CA TYR A 70 18.81 2.66 6.56
C TYR A 70 17.89 3.71 5.92
N ILE A 71 16.59 3.43 5.81
CA ILE A 71 15.54 4.40 5.44
C ILE A 71 14.54 4.47 6.59
N PHE A 72 13.76 5.53 6.69
CA PHE A 72 12.90 5.76 7.86
C PHE A 72 13.71 5.76 9.17
N PHE A 73 14.97 6.20 9.14
CA PHE A 73 15.80 6.25 10.34
C PHE A 73 15.25 7.30 11.33
N PRO A 74 15.11 6.99 12.63
CA PRO A 74 15.63 5.83 13.35
C PRO A 74 14.67 4.63 13.45
N LEU A 75 13.43 4.79 13.02
CA LEU A 75 12.38 3.77 13.18
C LEU A 75 12.64 2.52 12.34
N GLY A 76 13.32 2.67 11.21
CA GLY A 76 13.42 1.64 10.18
C GLY A 76 12.06 1.29 9.57
N ILE A 77 12.05 0.33 8.65
CA ILE A 77 10.84 -0.14 7.99
C ILE A 77 10.94 -1.61 7.59
N LYS A 78 9.82 -2.34 7.71
CA LYS A 78 9.66 -3.65 7.10
C LYS A 78 9.37 -3.50 5.61
N LEU A 79 10.04 -4.29 4.80
CA LEU A 79 9.90 -4.35 3.34
C LEU A 79 9.07 -5.58 2.88
N THR A 80 8.40 -6.25 3.81
CA THR A 80 7.53 -7.42 3.56
C THR A 80 6.30 -7.08 2.71
N THR A 81 5.73 -5.90 2.92
CA THR A 81 4.62 -5.36 2.12
C THR A 81 5.09 -4.39 1.03
N TYR A 82 6.41 -4.14 0.94
CA TYR A 82 7.01 -3.31 -0.10
C TYR A 82 6.90 -3.98 -1.47
N THR A 83 6.94 -3.17 -2.54
CA THR A 83 6.98 -3.66 -3.92
C THR A 83 8.38 -4.21 -4.24
N PHE A 84 8.74 -5.31 -3.56
CA PHE A 84 10.05 -5.92 -3.65
C PHE A 84 10.07 -6.94 -4.79
N ASN A 85 10.62 -6.54 -5.95
CA ASN A 85 10.78 -7.43 -7.10
C ASN A 85 11.94 -8.41 -6.87
N LEU A 86 11.70 -9.42 -6.03
CA LEU A 86 12.68 -10.42 -5.61
C LEU A 86 13.30 -11.15 -6.78
N PHE A 87 12.53 -11.45 -7.83
CA PHE A 87 13.06 -12.09 -9.03
C PHE A 87 14.13 -11.21 -9.68
N ASN A 88 13.84 -9.93 -9.97
CA ASN A 88 14.81 -9.05 -10.62
C ASN A 88 16.03 -8.80 -9.70
N ALA A 89 15.83 -8.64 -8.39
CA ALA A 89 16.91 -8.45 -7.44
C ALA A 89 17.85 -9.68 -7.38
N ALA A 90 17.29 -10.88 -7.26
CA ALA A 90 18.07 -12.12 -7.22
C ALA A 90 18.74 -12.45 -8.56
N PHE A 91 18.02 -12.28 -9.68
CA PHE A 91 18.56 -12.50 -11.02
C PHE A 91 19.63 -11.45 -11.38
N GLY A 92 19.47 -10.22 -10.91
CA GLY A 92 20.41 -9.13 -11.09
C GLY A 92 21.63 -9.21 -10.19
N LEU A 93 21.61 -9.98 -9.10
CA LEU A 93 22.74 -10.13 -8.18
C LEU A 93 24.07 -10.47 -8.90
N PRO A 94 24.17 -11.52 -9.74
CA PRO A 94 25.41 -11.79 -10.47
C PRO A 94 25.79 -10.67 -11.45
N LEU A 95 24.81 -9.95 -12.01
CA LEU A 95 25.08 -8.82 -12.92
C LEU A 95 25.66 -7.62 -12.16
N GLN A 96 25.22 -7.38 -10.94
CA GLN A 96 25.75 -6.32 -10.07
C GLN A 96 27.17 -6.59 -9.55
N LEU A 97 27.66 -7.83 -9.65
CA LEU A 97 29.06 -8.16 -9.38
C LEU A 97 29.97 -7.82 -10.56
N ALA A 98 29.41 -7.80 -11.78
CA ALA A 98 30.14 -7.52 -13.01
C ALA A 98 29.98 -6.06 -13.50
N PHE A 99 28.85 -5.42 -13.19
CA PHE A 99 28.47 -4.10 -13.69
C PHE A 99 27.88 -3.22 -12.58
N SER A 100 27.77 -1.92 -12.85
CA SER A 100 27.01 -0.99 -12.02
C SER A 100 25.50 -1.27 -12.10
N LEU A 101 24.72 -0.63 -11.22
CA LEU A 101 23.27 -0.84 -11.11
C LEU A 101 22.50 -0.56 -12.42
N PRO A 102 22.73 0.54 -13.17
CA PRO A 102 21.95 0.81 -14.38
C PRO A 102 22.11 -0.28 -15.46
N PRO A 103 23.33 -0.70 -15.87
CA PRO A 103 23.49 -1.84 -16.77
C PRO A 103 22.86 -3.14 -16.26
N ALA A 104 23.00 -3.44 -14.96
CA ALA A 104 22.43 -4.66 -14.39
C ALA A 104 20.89 -4.67 -14.50
N SER A 105 20.24 -3.55 -14.16
CA SER A 105 18.80 -3.36 -14.31
C SER A 105 18.36 -3.46 -15.77
N ASN A 106 19.05 -2.75 -16.67
CA ASN A 106 18.74 -2.74 -18.10
C ASN A 106 18.86 -4.12 -18.74
N LEU A 107 19.87 -4.91 -18.36
CA LEU A 107 20.00 -6.30 -18.80
C LEU A 107 18.84 -7.17 -18.30
N THR A 108 18.39 -7.00 -17.05
CA THR A 108 17.23 -7.72 -16.52
C THR A 108 15.94 -7.34 -17.27
N LEU A 109 15.74 -6.06 -17.59
CA LEU A 109 14.60 -5.59 -18.39
C LEU A 109 14.62 -6.13 -19.82
N LEU A 110 15.76 -6.04 -20.52
CA LEU A 110 15.90 -6.61 -21.87
C LEU A 110 15.66 -8.12 -21.87
N PHE A 111 16.19 -8.83 -20.86
CA PHE A 111 15.91 -10.25 -20.67
C PHE A 111 14.41 -10.52 -20.53
N SER A 112 13.68 -9.68 -19.77
CA SER A 112 12.24 -9.79 -19.63
C SER A 112 11.50 -9.60 -20.97
N PHE A 113 11.88 -8.62 -21.79
CA PHE A 113 11.27 -8.43 -23.11
C PHE A 113 11.48 -9.63 -24.03
N ILE A 114 12.74 -10.05 -24.18
CA ILE A 114 13.13 -11.15 -25.07
C ILE A 114 12.50 -12.47 -24.60
N SER A 115 12.49 -12.73 -23.30
CA SER A 115 11.95 -13.97 -22.74
C SER A 115 10.42 -14.03 -22.79
N SER A 116 9.72 -12.91 -22.61
CA SER A 116 8.26 -12.84 -22.83
C SER A 116 7.93 -13.20 -24.27
N ALA A 117 8.64 -12.58 -25.24
CA ALA A 117 8.42 -12.81 -26.65
C ALA A 117 8.68 -14.28 -27.01
N TYR A 118 9.79 -14.83 -26.51
CA TYR A 118 10.17 -16.20 -26.77
C TYR A 118 9.24 -17.23 -26.10
N GLY A 119 8.82 -17.00 -24.86
CA GLY A 119 7.85 -17.83 -24.16
C GLY A 119 6.53 -17.88 -24.91
N MET A 120 6.04 -16.73 -25.37
CA MET A 120 4.81 -16.63 -26.15
C MET A 120 4.95 -17.29 -27.52
N PHE A 121 6.09 -17.11 -28.19
CA PHE A 121 6.43 -17.85 -29.40
C PHE A 121 6.34 -19.37 -29.18
N LEU A 122 6.89 -19.91 -28.09
CA LEU A 122 6.82 -21.34 -27.78
C LEU A 122 5.38 -21.80 -27.47
N LEU A 123 4.61 -20.98 -26.75
CA LEU A 123 3.19 -21.25 -26.46
C LEU A 123 2.37 -21.33 -27.75
N SER A 124 2.43 -20.30 -28.60
CA SER A 124 1.72 -20.27 -29.88
C SER A 124 2.18 -21.40 -30.80
N LEU A 125 3.48 -21.70 -30.86
CA LEU A 125 4.00 -22.80 -31.67
C LEU A 125 3.47 -24.15 -31.20
N TYR A 126 3.32 -24.35 -29.89
CA TYR A 126 2.73 -25.56 -29.32
C TYR A 126 1.25 -25.70 -29.68
N LEU A 127 0.49 -24.60 -29.60
CA LEU A 127 -0.94 -24.57 -29.93
C LEU A 127 -1.18 -24.82 -31.43
N ILE A 128 -0.44 -24.14 -32.30
CA ILE A 128 -0.56 -24.29 -33.77
C ILE A 128 -0.14 -25.70 -34.22
N ARG A 129 0.90 -26.29 -33.60
CA ARG A 129 1.43 -27.61 -34.01
C ARG A 129 0.70 -28.81 -33.41
N ARG A 130 -0.26 -28.62 -32.49
CA ARG A 130 -0.93 -29.74 -31.81
C ARG A 130 -1.62 -30.66 -32.84
N PRO A 131 -1.15 -31.91 -33.04
CA PRO A 131 -1.84 -32.88 -33.88
C PRO A 131 -3.01 -33.41 -33.05
N GLY A 132 -4.22 -32.91 -33.32
CA GLY A 132 -5.40 -33.25 -32.53
C GLY A 132 -6.73 -32.77 -33.09
N THR A 133 -6.75 -32.13 -34.26
CA THR A 133 -7.97 -31.98 -35.04
C THR A 133 -8.13 -33.22 -35.91
N GLU A 134 -8.90 -34.20 -35.44
CA GLU A 134 -9.70 -35.02 -36.35
C GLU A 134 -10.58 -34.07 -37.17
N ASP A 135 -10.03 -33.56 -38.26
CA ASP A 135 -10.82 -33.10 -39.37
C ASP A 135 -11.37 -34.38 -40.00
N ARG A 136 -12.57 -34.80 -39.61
CA ARG A 136 -13.33 -35.89 -40.26
C ARG A 136 -13.80 -35.49 -41.67
N ARG A 137 -13.22 -34.44 -42.25
CA ARG A 137 -13.47 -33.96 -43.60
C ARG A 137 -12.51 -34.68 -44.57
N PRO A 138 -12.94 -35.02 -45.79
CA PRO A 138 -12.11 -35.67 -46.79
C PRO A 138 -10.82 -34.88 -47.06
N GLU A 139 -9.77 -35.53 -47.57
CA GLU A 139 -8.43 -34.96 -47.77
C GLU A 139 -8.38 -33.59 -48.49
N ARG A 140 -9.39 -33.30 -49.32
CA ARG A 140 -9.56 -32.02 -50.03
C ARG A 140 -10.02 -30.85 -49.14
N THR A 141 -10.50 -31.10 -47.92
CA THR A 141 -11.06 -30.10 -47.00
C THR A 141 -10.35 -30.05 -45.65
N ARG A 142 -9.21 -30.74 -45.50
CA ARG A 142 -8.31 -30.56 -44.35
C ARG A 142 -7.86 -29.10 -44.28
N LEU A 143 -8.00 -28.46 -43.12
CA LEU A 143 -7.46 -27.11 -42.86
C LEU A 143 -5.94 -27.02 -43.15
N PHE A 144 -5.21 -28.14 -43.04
CA PHE A 144 -3.78 -28.24 -43.38
C PHE A 144 -3.46 -29.58 -44.08
N PRO A 145 -3.31 -29.64 -45.41
CA PRO A 145 -2.73 -30.79 -46.08
C PRO A 145 -1.20 -30.81 -45.84
N PRO A 146 -0.59 -31.97 -45.56
CA PRO A 146 0.87 -32.10 -45.49
C PRO A 146 1.46 -31.94 -46.89
N THR A 147 1.73 -30.71 -47.31
CA THR A 147 2.57 -30.45 -48.48
C THR A 147 4.03 -30.36 -48.03
N PRO A 148 4.99 -30.96 -48.75
CA PRO A 148 6.41 -31.00 -48.33
C PRO A 148 7.05 -29.62 -48.10
N TYR A 149 6.45 -28.56 -48.66
CA TYR A 149 6.97 -27.19 -48.63
C TYR A 149 6.31 -26.28 -47.56
N SER A 150 5.21 -26.69 -46.91
CA SER A 150 4.42 -25.84 -45.98
C SER A 150 4.74 -26.03 -44.49
N LEU A 151 5.43 -27.10 -44.11
CA LEU A 151 5.72 -27.44 -42.71
C LEU A 151 6.78 -26.55 -42.03
N LEU A 152 7.58 -25.82 -42.81
CA LEU A 152 8.67 -24.98 -42.29
C LEU A 152 8.38 -23.48 -42.28
N LEU A 153 7.42 -22.99 -43.09
CA LEU A 153 7.25 -21.55 -43.34
C LEU A 153 6.05 -20.90 -42.64
N THR A 154 4.98 -21.61 -42.28
CA THR A 154 3.77 -20.98 -41.69
C THR A 154 3.72 -20.91 -40.16
N PRO A 155 4.19 -21.90 -39.36
CA PRO A 155 3.97 -21.86 -37.91
C PRO A 155 4.96 -20.94 -37.18
N TYR A 156 6.17 -20.76 -37.72
CA TYR A 156 7.19 -19.89 -37.12
C TYR A 156 6.83 -18.40 -37.21
N PRO A 157 6.42 -17.83 -38.36
CA PRO A 157 6.03 -16.43 -38.44
C PRO A 157 4.79 -16.11 -37.60
N ALA A 158 3.80 -17.00 -37.60
CA ALA A 158 2.60 -16.85 -36.77
C ALA A 158 2.92 -16.82 -35.27
N ALA A 159 3.75 -17.75 -34.80
CA ALA A 159 4.24 -17.75 -33.43
C ALA A 159 5.13 -16.53 -33.14
N PHE A 160 5.91 -16.07 -34.12
CA PHE A 160 6.77 -14.90 -33.94
C PHE A 160 5.94 -13.63 -33.71
N ALA A 161 4.91 -13.41 -34.54
CA ALA A 161 4.00 -12.29 -34.42
C ALA A 161 3.31 -12.25 -33.05
N ALA A 162 2.86 -13.41 -32.55
CA ALA A 162 2.27 -13.52 -31.22
C ALA A 162 3.23 -13.10 -30.11
N GLY A 163 4.50 -13.53 -30.19
CA GLY A 163 5.51 -13.10 -29.23
C GLY A 163 5.85 -11.61 -29.32
N ALA A 164 5.83 -11.02 -30.52
CA ALA A 164 6.01 -9.59 -30.68
C ALA A 164 4.85 -8.80 -30.03
N VAL A 165 3.60 -9.22 -30.25
CA VAL A 165 2.40 -8.60 -29.65
C VAL A 165 2.47 -8.64 -28.11
N PHE A 166 2.75 -9.81 -27.53
CA PHE A 166 2.77 -9.94 -26.07
C PHE A 166 3.95 -9.19 -25.43
N ALA A 167 5.11 -9.17 -26.08
CA ALA A 167 6.28 -8.56 -25.50
C ALA A 167 6.31 -7.04 -25.62
N PHE A 168 5.75 -6.48 -26.69
CA PHE A 168 5.88 -5.07 -27.05
C PHE A 168 4.53 -4.34 -27.10
N SER A 169 3.54 -4.79 -26.33
CA SER A 169 2.25 -4.08 -26.24
C SER A 169 2.45 -2.68 -25.64
N ALA A 170 1.65 -1.72 -26.10
CA ALA A 170 1.69 -0.33 -25.64
C ALA A 170 1.47 -0.22 -24.13
N SER A 171 0.59 -1.06 -23.57
CA SER A 171 0.35 -1.16 -22.13
C SER A 171 1.60 -1.58 -21.34
N ARG A 172 2.45 -2.45 -21.88
CA ARG A 172 3.72 -2.83 -21.23
C ARG A 172 4.77 -1.74 -21.39
N MET A 173 4.79 -1.04 -22.54
CA MET A 173 5.64 0.14 -22.73
C MET A 173 5.30 1.24 -21.73
N MET A 174 4.01 1.42 -21.41
CA MET A 174 3.56 2.36 -20.38
C MET A 174 4.15 2.02 -19.01
N TYR A 175 4.08 0.75 -18.58
CA TYR A 175 4.72 0.32 -17.33
C TYR A 175 6.23 0.53 -17.33
N ALA A 176 6.91 0.32 -18.47
CA ALA A 176 8.35 0.57 -18.58
C ALA A 176 8.68 2.07 -18.49
N ALA A 177 7.90 2.94 -19.15
CA ALA A 177 8.05 4.39 -19.12
C ALA A 177 7.76 4.98 -17.73
N LEU A 178 6.86 4.36 -16.95
CA LEU A 178 6.55 4.77 -15.58
C LEU A 178 7.48 4.15 -14.53
N GLY A 179 8.44 3.31 -14.93
CA GLY A 179 9.37 2.67 -14.00
C GLY A 179 8.80 1.47 -13.24
N HIS A 180 7.61 0.97 -13.57
CA HIS A 180 6.93 -0.15 -12.91
C HIS A 180 7.51 -1.53 -13.32
N TYR A 181 8.75 -1.83 -12.94
CA TYR A 181 9.49 -2.98 -13.45
C TYR A 181 8.93 -4.35 -13.05
N ASN A 182 8.23 -4.47 -11.92
CA ASN A 182 7.48 -5.67 -11.56
C ASN A 182 6.41 -6.05 -12.60
N PHE A 183 5.76 -5.07 -13.24
CA PHE A 183 4.78 -5.30 -14.32
C PHE A 183 5.40 -5.36 -15.71
N VAL A 184 6.66 -4.96 -15.85
CA VAL A 184 7.46 -5.32 -17.02
C VAL A 184 7.91 -6.78 -16.94
N THR A 185 8.19 -7.31 -15.74
CA THR A 185 8.62 -8.71 -15.47
C THR A 185 7.49 -9.74 -15.62
N ILE A 186 6.94 -9.88 -16.84
CA ILE A 186 5.83 -10.80 -17.16
C ILE A 186 6.25 -12.03 -17.99
N GLN A 187 7.55 -12.24 -18.19
CA GLN A 187 8.07 -13.27 -19.09
C GLN A 187 7.66 -14.69 -18.74
N TRP A 188 7.30 -14.94 -17.48
CA TRP A 188 6.97 -16.27 -16.99
C TRP A 188 5.55 -16.72 -17.33
N PHE A 189 4.63 -15.78 -17.63
CA PHE A 189 3.23 -16.11 -17.97
C PHE A 189 3.11 -17.10 -19.14
N PRO A 190 3.72 -16.85 -20.32
CA PRO A 190 3.60 -17.80 -21.43
C PRO A 190 4.24 -19.17 -21.15
N PHE A 191 5.34 -19.21 -20.39
CA PHE A 191 5.97 -20.48 -19.99
C PHE A 191 5.06 -21.27 -19.05
N TYR A 192 4.51 -20.61 -18.03
CA TYR A 192 3.53 -21.18 -17.14
C TYR A 192 2.35 -21.79 -17.92
N THR A 193 1.73 -21.02 -18.82
CA THR A 193 0.60 -21.45 -19.65
C THR A 193 0.97 -22.63 -20.54
N LEU A 194 2.14 -22.58 -21.19
CA LEU A 194 2.64 -23.66 -22.05
C LEU A 194 2.80 -24.97 -21.27
N PHE A 195 3.43 -24.92 -20.10
CA PHE A 195 3.65 -26.12 -19.30
C PHE A 195 2.38 -26.60 -18.61
N LEU A 196 1.48 -25.70 -18.18
CA LEU A 196 0.16 -26.06 -17.68
C LEU A 196 -0.61 -26.87 -18.72
N LEU A 197 -0.70 -26.38 -19.97
CA LEU A 197 -1.38 -27.11 -21.04
C LEU A 197 -0.69 -28.45 -21.36
N LYS A 198 0.65 -28.53 -21.32
CA LYS A 198 1.36 -29.81 -21.46
C LYS A 198 1.03 -30.79 -20.33
N THR A 199 0.95 -30.31 -19.09
CA THR A 199 0.58 -31.09 -17.91
C THR A 199 -0.84 -31.60 -18.00
N LEU A 200 -1.78 -30.77 -18.47
CA LEU A 200 -3.17 -31.18 -18.68
C LEU A 200 -3.29 -32.22 -19.80
N HIS A 201 -2.57 -32.05 -20.93
CA HIS A 201 -2.70 -32.96 -22.08
C HIS A 201 -1.97 -34.29 -21.94
N ARG A 202 -0.73 -34.28 -21.43
CA ARG A 202 0.15 -35.47 -21.43
C ARG A 202 0.53 -35.95 -20.04
N GLY A 203 0.44 -35.08 -19.03
CA GLY A 203 0.97 -35.34 -17.71
C GLY A 203 2.50 -35.52 -17.71
N GLY A 204 3.04 -35.90 -16.55
CA GLY A 204 4.46 -36.18 -16.34
C GLY A 204 5.11 -35.21 -15.35
N TRP A 205 5.99 -35.74 -14.51
CA TRP A 205 6.62 -34.98 -13.43
C TRP A 205 7.37 -33.74 -13.92
N LYS A 206 8.06 -33.83 -15.07
CA LYS A 206 8.79 -32.70 -15.65
C LYS A 206 7.88 -31.51 -15.97
N THR A 207 6.69 -31.74 -16.53
CA THR A 207 5.80 -30.63 -16.87
C THR A 207 5.13 -30.07 -15.62
N ILE A 208 4.76 -30.92 -14.66
CA ILE A 208 4.24 -30.51 -13.35
C ILE A 208 5.25 -29.61 -12.63
N PHE A 209 6.50 -30.04 -12.52
CA PHE A 209 7.58 -29.26 -11.91
C PHE A 209 7.80 -27.94 -12.63
N LEU A 210 7.89 -27.94 -13.96
CA LEU A 210 8.09 -26.70 -14.73
C LEU A 210 6.89 -25.75 -14.60
N THR A 211 5.65 -26.24 -14.55
CA THR A 211 4.48 -25.39 -14.27
C THR A 211 4.58 -24.76 -12.88
N GLY A 212 4.91 -25.54 -11.83
CA GLY A 212 5.09 -25.02 -10.47
C GLY A 212 6.26 -24.04 -10.35
N LEU A 213 7.38 -24.30 -11.05
CA LEU A 213 8.53 -23.40 -11.11
C LEU A 213 8.17 -22.06 -11.78
N PHE A 214 7.52 -22.07 -12.95
CA PHE A 214 7.13 -20.83 -13.60
C PHE A 214 6.04 -20.07 -12.83
N ALA A 215 5.17 -20.77 -12.09
CA ALA A 215 4.26 -20.13 -11.14
C ALA A 215 5.04 -19.44 -10.02
N ALA A 216 6.01 -20.13 -9.40
CA ALA A 216 6.86 -19.55 -8.36
C ALA A 216 7.63 -18.32 -8.87
N LEU A 217 8.16 -18.37 -10.10
CA LEU A 217 8.84 -17.24 -10.73
C LEU A 217 7.90 -16.06 -11.04
N CYS A 218 6.62 -16.30 -11.35
CA CYS A 218 5.63 -15.23 -11.39
C CYS A 218 5.44 -14.60 -10.01
N LEU A 219 5.30 -15.41 -8.95
CA LEU A 219 5.11 -14.90 -7.57
C LEU A 219 6.33 -14.12 -7.05
N TYR A 220 7.55 -14.52 -7.43
CA TYR A 220 8.76 -13.77 -7.10
C TYR A 220 8.92 -12.48 -7.90
N ALA A 221 8.29 -12.38 -9.08
CA ALA A 221 8.22 -11.12 -9.81
C ALA A 221 7.20 -10.18 -9.15
N GLU A 222 6.03 -10.72 -8.79
CA GLU A 222 4.94 -9.99 -8.17
C GLU A 222 3.91 -10.95 -7.54
N LEU A 223 3.60 -10.78 -6.25
CA LEU A 223 2.68 -11.66 -5.52
C LEU A 223 1.25 -11.59 -6.06
N THR A 224 0.82 -10.43 -6.57
CA THR A 224 -0.53 -10.25 -7.18
C THR A 224 -0.74 -11.14 -8.41
N PHE A 225 0.32 -11.63 -9.08
CA PHE A 225 0.20 -12.55 -10.20
C PHE A 225 -0.43 -13.89 -9.82
N SER A 226 -0.37 -14.30 -8.56
CA SER A 226 -1.05 -15.50 -8.06
C SER A 226 -2.55 -15.54 -8.44
N VAL A 227 -3.26 -14.42 -8.29
CA VAL A 227 -4.68 -14.29 -8.66
C VAL A 227 -4.85 -14.49 -10.17
N PHE A 228 -3.98 -13.90 -10.99
CA PHE A 228 -4.05 -14.04 -12.46
C PHE A 228 -3.83 -15.48 -12.89
N LEU A 229 -2.88 -16.18 -12.26
CA LEU A 229 -2.61 -17.59 -12.53
C LEU A 229 -3.77 -18.50 -12.10
N ILE A 230 -4.46 -18.20 -11.00
CA ILE A 230 -5.66 -18.94 -10.55
C ILE A 230 -6.77 -18.83 -11.59
N PHE A 231 -7.13 -17.60 -12.01
CA PHE A 231 -8.16 -17.39 -13.04
C PHE A 231 -7.80 -18.07 -14.36
N LEU A 232 -6.56 -17.87 -14.83
CA LEU A 232 -6.08 -18.48 -16.07
C LEU A 232 -6.12 -20.01 -15.99
N THR A 233 -5.71 -20.58 -14.86
CA THR A 233 -5.76 -22.04 -14.64
C THR A 233 -7.17 -22.56 -14.67
N LEU A 234 -8.09 -21.89 -13.98
CA LEU A 234 -9.48 -22.30 -13.92
C LEU A 234 -10.11 -22.30 -15.33
N ILE A 235 -9.89 -21.23 -16.10
CA ILE A 235 -10.41 -21.11 -17.46
C ILE A 235 -9.86 -22.22 -18.37
N LEU A 236 -8.54 -22.44 -18.37
CA LEU A 236 -7.91 -23.45 -19.22
C LEU A 236 -8.26 -24.88 -18.77
N TRP A 237 -8.36 -25.12 -17.47
CA TRP A 237 -8.74 -26.42 -16.91
C TRP A 237 -10.19 -26.78 -17.27
N ILE A 238 -11.14 -25.85 -17.12
CA ILE A 238 -12.55 -26.04 -17.54
C ILE A 238 -12.62 -26.27 -19.05
N SER A 239 -11.87 -25.51 -19.84
CA SER A 239 -11.84 -25.67 -21.30
C SER A 239 -11.33 -27.05 -21.72
N GLU A 240 -10.17 -27.49 -21.22
CA GLU A 240 -9.62 -28.79 -21.57
C GLU A 240 -10.50 -29.94 -21.06
N TRP A 241 -11.12 -29.80 -19.88
CA TRP A 241 -12.11 -30.76 -19.39
C TRP A 241 -13.28 -30.94 -20.37
N ARG A 242 -13.88 -29.82 -20.84
CA ARG A 242 -14.98 -29.86 -21.81
C ARG A 242 -14.54 -30.37 -23.19
N MET A 243 -13.31 -30.07 -23.62
CA MET A 243 -12.82 -30.46 -24.94
C MET A 243 -12.38 -31.92 -25.04
N MET A 244 -11.97 -32.55 -23.93
CA MET A 244 -11.34 -33.88 -23.91
C MET A 244 -12.28 -35.06 -23.59
N ASN A 245 -13.61 -34.85 -23.52
CA ASN A 245 -14.69 -35.86 -23.38
C ASN A 245 -14.29 -37.21 -22.75
N GLY A 246 -14.53 -37.36 -21.44
CA GLY A 246 -14.76 -38.63 -20.72
C GLY A 246 -13.62 -39.65 -20.61
N GLU A 247 -12.98 -40.07 -21.70
CA GLU A 247 -12.05 -41.21 -21.71
C GLU A 247 -10.58 -40.79 -21.59
N LYS A 248 -10.21 -39.56 -21.98
CA LYS A 248 -8.80 -39.08 -21.95
C LYS A 248 -8.49 -38.08 -20.86
N PHE A 249 -9.50 -37.46 -20.24
CA PHE A 249 -9.32 -36.46 -19.20
C PHE A 249 -10.03 -36.90 -17.91
N THR A 250 -9.26 -37.46 -16.98
CA THR A 250 -9.78 -37.80 -15.65
C THR A 250 -9.69 -36.58 -14.73
N ILE A 251 -10.84 -36.08 -14.27
CA ILE A 251 -10.92 -34.95 -13.32
C ILE A 251 -10.02 -35.21 -12.11
N HIS A 252 -10.12 -36.39 -11.50
CA HIS A 252 -9.32 -36.77 -10.34
C HIS A 252 -7.80 -36.64 -10.57
N HIS A 253 -7.27 -37.23 -11.65
CA HIS A 253 -5.84 -37.10 -11.99
C HIS A 253 -5.44 -35.65 -12.29
N SER A 254 -6.32 -34.86 -12.92
CA SER A 254 -6.04 -33.45 -13.19
C SER A 254 -5.97 -32.64 -11.89
N LEU A 255 -6.83 -32.91 -10.91
CA LEU A 255 -6.81 -32.27 -9.60
C LEU A 255 -5.54 -32.64 -8.82
N ILE A 256 -5.10 -33.91 -8.86
CA ILE A 256 -3.81 -34.31 -8.28
C ILE A 256 -2.65 -33.54 -8.92
N ARG A 257 -2.66 -33.37 -10.25
CA ARG A 257 -1.63 -32.59 -10.95
C ARG A 257 -1.66 -31.12 -10.54
N LEU A 258 -2.84 -30.52 -10.44
CA LEU A 258 -2.99 -29.13 -9.99
C LEU A 258 -2.55 -28.95 -8.53
N PHE A 259 -2.88 -29.89 -7.64
CA PHE A 259 -2.39 -29.92 -6.28
C PHE A 259 -0.87 -30.02 -6.24
N ALA A 260 -0.27 -30.91 -7.03
CA ALA A 260 1.19 -31.03 -7.12
C ALA A 260 1.86 -29.74 -7.65
N ILE A 261 1.23 -29.05 -8.62
CA ILE A 261 1.69 -27.73 -9.09
C ILE A 261 1.63 -26.72 -7.94
N GLY A 262 0.51 -26.66 -7.21
CA GLY A 262 0.34 -25.76 -6.07
C GLY A 262 1.35 -26.05 -4.95
N PHE A 263 1.57 -27.32 -4.64
CA PHE A 263 2.56 -27.75 -3.66
C PHE A 263 3.99 -27.40 -4.07
N ILE A 264 4.39 -27.60 -5.32
CA ILE A 264 5.72 -27.19 -5.80
C ILE A 264 5.87 -25.67 -5.75
N THR A 265 4.83 -24.93 -6.15
CA THR A 265 4.83 -23.47 -6.06
C THR A 265 5.04 -23.02 -4.62
N PHE A 266 4.26 -23.58 -3.69
CA PHE A 266 4.37 -23.31 -2.26
C PHE A 266 5.71 -23.76 -1.67
N LEU A 267 6.28 -24.90 -2.10
CA LEU A 267 7.58 -25.34 -1.61
C LEU A 267 8.69 -24.34 -1.99
N LEU A 268 8.59 -23.75 -3.19
CA LEU A 268 9.55 -22.77 -3.67
C LEU A 268 9.33 -21.40 -2.99
N THR A 269 8.10 -20.90 -2.93
CA THR A 269 7.80 -19.54 -2.42
C THR A 269 7.44 -19.48 -0.94
N GLY A 270 7.21 -20.63 -0.30
CA GLY A 270 6.66 -20.78 1.04
C GLY A 270 7.46 -20.04 2.12
N PRO A 271 8.79 -20.18 2.20
CA PRO A 271 9.58 -19.44 3.19
C PRO A 271 9.38 -17.92 3.09
N PHE A 272 9.30 -17.39 1.87
CA PHE A 272 9.02 -15.97 1.65
C PHE A 272 7.59 -15.60 2.07
N ILE A 273 6.58 -16.36 1.60
CA ILE A 273 5.17 -16.12 1.94
C ILE A 273 4.94 -16.18 3.46
N LEU A 274 5.52 -17.17 4.14
CA LEU A 274 5.38 -17.35 5.59
C LEU A 274 6.06 -16.21 6.37
N SER A 275 7.12 -15.63 5.84
CA SER A 275 7.80 -14.46 6.46
C SER A 275 6.97 -13.18 6.33
N VAL A 276 6.16 -13.08 5.27
CA VAL A 276 5.35 -11.90 4.94
C VAL A 276 3.93 -11.99 5.52
N LEU A 277 3.42 -13.20 5.76
CA LEU A 277 2.05 -13.44 6.22
C LEU A 277 1.65 -12.71 7.51
N PRO A 278 2.50 -12.63 8.56
CA PRO A 278 2.14 -11.90 9.78
C PRO A 278 1.81 -10.43 9.52
N ASP A 279 2.59 -9.75 8.67
CA ASP A 279 2.37 -8.33 8.35
C ASP A 279 1.14 -8.14 7.45
N PHE A 280 0.74 -9.13 6.64
CA PHE A 280 -0.52 -9.09 5.89
C PHE A 280 -1.76 -9.30 6.76
N LEU A 281 -1.61 -9.96 7.91
CA LEU A 281 -2.69 -10.18 8.87
C LEU A 281 -2.78 -9.09 9.92
N ASP A 282 -1.75 -8.25 10.04
CA ASP A 282 -1.70 -7.12 10.96
C ASP A 282 -2.61 -5.98 10.46
N PRO A 283 -3.64 -5.57 11.23
CA PRO A 283 -4.50 -4.45 10.89
C PRO A 283 -3.73 -3.13 10.65
N ALA A 284 -2.55 -2.95 11.25
CA ALA A 284 -1.71 -1.77 11.03
C ALA A 284 -1.18 -1.65 9.58
N TYR A 285 -1.20 -2.75 8.83
CA TYR A 285 -0.83 -2.80 7.40
C TYR A 285 -2.04 -3.11 6.50
N ALA A 286 -3.25 -3.14 7.06
CA ALA A 286 -4.48 -3.37 6.31
C ALA A 286 -4.77 -2.20 5.36
N GLU A 287 -5.46 -2.52 4.27
CA GLU A 287 -5.82 -1.51 3.28
C GLU A 287 -7.07 -0.74 3.73
N PRO A 288 -7.08 0.60 3.65
CA PRO A 288 -8.29 1.36 3.85
C PRO A 288 -9.25 1.17 2.66
N GLY A 289 -10.46 0.67 2.94
CA GLY A 289 -11.54 0.52 1.97
C GLY A 289 -11.11 -0.28 0.73
N TRP A 290 -11.37 0.28 -0.47
CA TRP A 290 -11.08 -0.37 -1.76
C TRP A 290 -9.64 -0.16 -2.27
N GLY A 291 -8.77 0.46 -1.47
CA GLY A 291 -7.35 0.65 -1.80
C GLY A 291 -7.10 1.28 -3.17
N GLU A 292 -7.76 2.39 -3.51
CA GLU A 292 -7.67 3.06 -4.83
C GLU A 292 -8.12 2.21 -6.04
N GLY A 293 -8.79 1.07 -5.82
CA GLY A 293 -9.13 0.15 -6.91
C GLY A 293 -10.03 0.75 -7.99
N LEU A 294 -10.79 1.80 -7.68
CA LEU A 294 -11.54 2.55 -8.67
C LEU A 294 -10.62 3.43 -9.54
N LYS A 295 -9.72 4.21 -8.93
CA LYS A 295 -8.75 5.06 -9.62
C LYS A 295 -7.86 4.28 -10.58
N LEU A 296 -7.47 3.07 -10.16
CA LEU A 296 -6.55 2.18 -10.88
C LEU A 296 -7.26 1.18 -11.83
N SER A 297 -8.53 1.41 -12.11
CA SER A 297 -9.30 0.64 -13.09
C SER A 297 -8.91 1.02 -14.52
N ALA A 298 -9.02 0.08 -15.46
CA ALA A 298 -8.97 0.44 -16.87
C ALA A 298 -10.26 1.20 -17.25
N ASP A 299 -10.09 2.36 -17.87
CA ASP A 299 -11.19 3.07 -18.50
C ASP A 299 -11.65 2.31 -19.76
N LEU A 300 -12.97 2.21 -19.98
CA LEU A 300 -13.52 1.53 -21.16
C LEU A 300 -13.02 2.17 -22.46
N ALA A 301 -12.93 3.51 -22.52
CA ALA A 301 -12.38 4.21 -23.66
C ALA A 301 -10.86 3.99 -23.78
N GLY A 302 -10.17 3.79 -22.66
CA GLY A 302 -8.74 3.47 -22.60
C GLY A 302 -8.36 2.20 -23.37
N LEU A 303 -9.29 1.25 -23.53
CA LEU A 303 -9.04 0.01 -24.29
C LEU A 303 -8.74 0.25 -25.78
N VAL A 304 -9.27 1.34 -26.33
CA VAL A 304 -9.22 1.66 -27.77
C VAL A 304 -8.63 3.04 -28.05
N THR A 305 -8.14 3.74 -27.03
CA THR A 305 -7.52 5.05 -27.18
C THR A 305 -6.01 4.94 -27.20
N LEU A 306 -5.37 5.56 -28.19
CA LEU A 306 -3.93 5.53 -28.35
C LEU A 306 -3.22 6.08 -27.10
N THR A 307 -2.07 5.50 -26.78
CA THR A 307 -1.29 5.92 -25.61
C THR A 307 -0.62 7.28 -25.86
N PRO A 308 -0.37 8.07 -24.81
CA PRO A 308 0.41 9.32 -24.92
C PRO A 308 1.86 9.10 -25.36
N LEU A 309 2.36 7.85 -25.34
CA LEU A 309 3.70 7.50 -25.82
C LEU A 309 3.79 7.30 -27.34
N HIS A 310 2.65 7.17 -28.02
CA HIS A 310 2.66 6.94 -29.46
C HIS A 310 2.99 8.25 -30.20
N PRO A 311 3.89 8.26 -31.22
CA PRO A 311 4.30 9.50 -31.90
C PRO A 311 3.19 10.28 -32.62
N LEU A 312 2.10 9.61 -32.99
CA LEU A 312 0.90 10.21 -33.58
C LEU A 312 -0.18 10.58 -32.54
N SER A 313 0.11 10.42 -31.25
CA SER A 313 -0.79 10.90 -30.20
C SER A 313 -0.82 12.41 -30.22
N ASP A 314 -2.01 12.99 -30.01
CA ASP A 314 -2.19 14.42 -29.82
C ASP A 314 -1.78 14.89 -28.41
N GLN A 315 -1.46 13.93 -27.53
CA GLN A 315 -1.04 14.17 -26.16
C GLN A 315 0.48 14.24 -26.02
N GLU A 316 0.97 15.24 -25.31
CA GLU A 316 2.36 15.29 -24.84
C GLU A 316 2.49 14.50 -23.54
N TRP A 317 3.43 13.55 -23.48
CA TRP A 317 3.66 12.66 -22.34
C TRP A 317 3.68 13.38 -20.99
N LEU A 318 4.57 14.37 -20.82
CA LEU A 318 4.70 15.12 -19.56
C LEU A 318 3.43 15.90 -19.18
N ARG A 319 2.69 16.40 -20.18
CA ARG A 319 1.44 17.12 -19.96
C ARG A 319 0.34 16.17 -19.47
N GLU A 320 0.28 14.96 -20.02
CA GLU A 320 -0.68 13.93 -19.59
C GLU A 320 -0.40 13.48 -18.16
N LEU A 321 0.86 13.24 -17.80
CA LEU A 321 1.25 12.91 -16.42
C LEU A 321 0.76 13.98 -15.45
N ARG A 322 1.01 15.24 -15.79
CA ARG A 322 0.59 16.38 -14.98
C ARG A 322 -0.92 16.46 -14.85
N ALA A 323 -1.64 16.31 -15.95
CA ALA A 323 -3.10 16.35 -15.95
C ALA A 323 -3.69 15.26 -15.04
N VAL A 324 -3.10 14.05 -15.03
CA VAL A 324 -3.54 12.98 -14.11
C VAL A 324 -3.26 13.34 -12.64
N VAL A 325 -2.10 13.91 -12.32
CA VAL A 325 -1.80 14.38 -10.95
C VAL A 325 -2.78 15.46 -10.50
N GLU A 326 -3.10 16.40 -11.39
CA GLU A 326 -4.04 17.51 -11.14
C GLU A 326 -5.52 17.08 -11.18
N GLY A 327 -5.81 15.82 -11.53
CA GLY A 327 -7.17 15.31 -11.68
C GLY A 327 -7.94 15.88 -12.89
N THR A 328 -7.22 16.46 -13.86
CA THR A 328 -7.75 17.06 -15.09
C THR A 328 -7.49 16.21 -16.34
N GLY A 329 -6.80 15.07 -16.17
CA GLY A 329 -6.46 14.13 -17.24
C GLY A 329 -7.69 13.45 -17.85
N ARG A 330 -7.48 12.85 -19.03
CA ARG A 330 -8.53 12.09 -19.73
C ARG A 330 -9.02 10.88 -18.93
N PHE A 331 -8.12 10.27 -18.18
CA PHE A 331 -8.36 9.11 -17.33
C PHE A 331 -7.84 9.37 -15.91
N SER A 332 -8.30 8.57 -14.95
CA SER A 332 -7.92 8.67 -13.53
C SER A 332 -6.50 8.19 -13.21
N ASP A 333 -5.90 7.43 -14.12
CA ASP A 333 -4.52 6.93 -14.05
C ASP A 333 -3.87 7.00 -15.43
N VAL A 334 -2.54 7.16 -15.46
CA VAL A 334 -1.74 7.23 -16.68
C VAL A 334 -1.68 5.86 -17.36
N ASN A 335 -1.75 4.77 -16.59
CA ASN A 335 -1.70 3.42 -17.12
C ASN A 335 -2.92 3.13 -18.02
N THR A 336 -2.81 3.49 -19.30
CA THR A 336 -3.87 3.25 -20.28
C THR A 336 -3.73 1.85 -20.87
N LEU A 337 -4.77 1.01 -20.71
CA LEU A 337 -4.79 -0.34 -21.26
C LEU A 337 -5.14 -0.36 -22.76
N PHE A 338 -4.35 0.29 -23.60
CA PHE A 338 -4.59 0.26 -25.05
C PHE A 338 -4.29 -1.13 -25.65
N LEU A 339 -5.27 -1.71 -26.34
CA LEU A 339 -5.16 -3.08 -26.87
C LEU A 339 -4.62 -3.17 -28.31
N GLY A 340 -4.68 -2.08 -29.09
CA GLY A 340 -4.30 -2.07 -30.50
C GLY A 340 -5.43 -2.47 -31.47
N TYR A 341 -5.73 -1.60 -32.44
CA TYR A 341 -6.68 -1.89 -33.50
C TYR A 341 -6.22 -3.08 -34.37
N GLY A 342 -4.93 -3.15 -34.70
CA GLY A 342 -4.37 -4.24 -35.50
C GLY A 342 -4.46 -5.58 -34.77
N ILE A 343 -4.17 -5.57 -33.47
CA ILE A 343 -4.29 -6.74 -32.59
C ILE A 343 -5.75 -7.20 -32.49
N LEU A 344 -6.70 -6.29 -32.24
CA LEU A 344 -8.12 -6.61 -32.13
C LEU A 344 -8.69 -7.17 -33.44
N ALA A 345 -8.38 -6.56 -34.58
CA ALA A 345 -8.84 -7.01 -35.88
C ALA A 345 -8.33 -8.42 -36.21
N LEU A 346 -7.03 -8.68 -35.99
CA LEU A 346 -6.44 -9.99 -36.23
C LEU A 346 -6.85 -11.03 -35.18
N ALA A 347 -7.08 -10.64 -33.92
CA ALA A 347 -7.61 -11.54 -32.90
C ALA A 347 -9.03 -12.01 -33.27
N LEU A 348 -9.89 -11.10 -33.75
CA LEU A 348 -11.23 -11.44 -34.23
C LEU A 348 -11.17 -12.39 -35.44
N LEU A 349 -10.31 -12.09 -36.43
CA LEU A 349 -10.09 -12.98 -37.56
C LEU A 349 -9.60 -14.37 -37.12
N GLY A 350 -8.67 -14.41 -36.16
CA GLY A 350 -8.10 -15.64 -35.62
C GLY A 350 -9.14 -16.49 -34.92
N PHE A 351 -10.03 -15.85 -34.16
CA PHE A 351 -11.20 -16.51 -33.59
C PHE A 351 -12.14 -17.05 -34.67
N VAL A 352 -12.48 -16.25 -35.68
CA VAL A 352 -13.40 -16.67 -36.76
C VAL A 352 -12.84 -17.87 -37.53
N VAL A 353 -11.54 -17.90 -37.80
CA VAL A 353 -10.90 -19.01 -38.52
C VAL A 353 -10.76 -20.26 -37.63
N CYS A 354 -10.43 -20.09 -36.35
CA CYS A 354 -10.12 -21.20 -35.44
C CYS A 354 -11.11 -21.34 -34.28
N ARG A 355 -12.41 -21.15 -34.52
CA ARG A 355 -13.46 -21.02 -33.47
C ARG A 355 -13.33 -22.02 -32.32
N ARG A 356 -13.18 -23.32 -32.61
CA ARG A 356 -13.12 -24.37 -31.58
C ARG A 356 -11.97 -24.17 -30.58
N GLN A 357 -10.79 -23.79 -31.06
CA GLN A 357 -9.63 -23.52 -30.19
C GLN A 357 -9.62 -22.07 -29.71
N GLY A 358 -10.14 -21.14 -30.50
CA GLY A 358 -10.19 -19.71 -30.20
C GLY A 358 -11.20 -19.36 -29.11
N TRP A 359 -12.26 -20.15 -28.89
CA TRP A 359 -13.30 -19.85 -27.89
C TRP A 359 -12.75 -19.68 -26.48
N VAL A 360 -11.81 -20.51 -26.04
CA VAL A 360 -11.22 -20.37 -24.70
C VAL A 360 -10.43 -19.07 -24.58
N TRP A 361 -9.66 -18.70 -25.61
CA TRP A 361 -8.85 -17.48 -25.60
C TRP A 361 -9.70 -16.23 -25.76
N LEU A 362 -10.78 -16.27 -26.55
CA LEU A 362 -11.76 -15.19 -26.61
C LEU A 362 -12.48 -15.04 -25.27
N GLY A 363 -12.89 -16.15 -24.65
CA GLY A 363 -13.50 -16.16 -23.32
C GLY A 363 -12.57 -15.59 -22.25
N SER A 364 -11.30 -16.02 -22.24
CA SER A 364 -10.26 -15.45 -21.38
C SER A 364 -10.09 -13.95 -21.61
N ALA A 365 -9.97 -13.51 -22.87
CA ALA A 365 -9.87 -12.09 -23.18
C ALA A 365 -11.07 -11.31 -22.63
N LEU A 366 -12.30 -11.75 -22.89
CA LEU A 366 -13.50 -11.07 -22.40
C LEU A 366 -13.58 -11.02 -20.85
N ILE A 367 -13.27 -12.13 -20.17
CA ILE A 367 -13.25 -12.17 -18.70
C ILE A 367 -12.21 -11.18 -18.15
N PHE A 368 -10.99 -11.20 -18.70
CA PHE A 368 -9.93 -10.31 -18.22
C PHE A 368 -10.15 -8.85 -18.62
N THR A 369 -10.85 -8.57 -19.74
CA THR A 369 -11.35 -7.23 -20.04
C THR A 369 -12.29 -6.76 -18.94
N VAL A 370 -13.31 -7.54 -18.60
CA VAL A 370 -14.30 -7.17 -17.57
C VAL A 370 -13.63 -6.98 -16.20
N LEU A 371 -12.70 -7.86 -15.83
CA LEU A 371 -11.95 -7.71 -14.58
C LEU A 371 -11.01 -6.49 -14.60
N SER A 372 -10.46 -6.13 -15.76
CA SER A 372 -9.59 -4.96 -15.88
C SER A 372 -10.31 -3.63 -15.71
N LEU A 373 -11.62 -3.59 -16.00
CA LEU A 373 -12.48 -2.41 -15.84
C LEU A 373 -12.78 -2.08 -14.36
N GLY A 374 -12.38 -2.95 -13.42
CA GLY A 374 -12.51 -2.69 -11.98
C GLY A 374 -13.91 -2.85 -11.41
N PRO A 375 -14.16 -2.35 -10.18
CA PRO A 375 -15.41 -2.61 -9.46
C PRO A 375 -16.61 -1.87 -10.05
N LEU A 376 -16.40 -0.73 -10.71
CA LEU A 376 -17.43 0.07 -11.37
C LEU A 376 -16.98 0.40 -12.79
N LEU A 377 -17.92 0.37 -13.74
CA LEU A 377 -17.63 0.80 -15.10
C LEU A 377 -17.23 2.28 -15.13
N THR A 378 -16.05 2.57 -15.67
CA THR A 378 -15.53 3.93 -15.84
C THR A 378 -15.40 4.26 -17.33
N LEU A 379 -15.86 5.46 -17.71
CA LEU A 379 -15.79 5.98 -19.07
C LEU A 379 -15.36 7.46 -19.04
N TYR A 380 -14.22 7.77 -19.66
CA TYR A 380 -13.55 9.08 -19.59
C TYR A 380 -13.42 9.62 -18.15
N GLY A 381 -12.99 8.74 -17.23
CA GLY A 381 -12.82 9.05 -15.81
C GLY A 381 -14.12 9.15 -15.01
N GLN A 382 -15.29 9.02 -15.65
CA GLN A 382 -16.60 9.09 -14.98
C GLN A 382 -17.15 7.70 -14.70
N ASN A 383 -17.62 7.47 -13.48
CA ASN A 383 -18.27 6.22 -13.05
C ASN A 383 -19.75 6.41 -12.66
N ARG A 384 -20.22 7.67 -12.63
CA ARG A 384 -21.61 8.03 -12.40
C ARG A 384 -22.21 8.58 -13.67
N PHE A 385 -23.38 8.07 -14.04
CA PHE A 385 -24.05 8.39 -15.29
C PHE A 385 -25.44 8.96 -14.97
N ASN A 386 -25.81 10.06 -15.62
CA ASN A 386 -27.15 10.64 -15.50
C ASN A 386 -28.02 10.11 -16.65
N LEU A 387 -29.03 9.33 -16.32
CA LEU A 387 -30.04 8.81 -17.25
C LEU A 387 -31.36 9.54 -17.01
N ASP A 388 -31.51 10.73 -17.59
CA ASP A 388 -32.73 11.55 -17.52
C ASP A 388 -33.15 11.88 -16.08
N GLY A 389 -32.20 12.36 -15.27
CA GLY A 389 -32.38 12.71 -13.86
C GLY A 389 -32.12 11.57 -12.88
N LEU A 390 -31.94 10.33 -13.36
CA LEU A 390 -31.53 9.19 -12.53
C LEU A 390 -30.01 9.02 -12.54
N GLU A 391 -29.35 9.30 -11.41
CA GLU A 391 -27.92 9.02 -11.22
C GLU A 391 -27.71 7.51 -11.01
N VAL A 392 -26.99 6.85 -11.92
CA VAL A 392 -26.70 5.41 -11.88
C VAL A 392 -25.21 5.11 -11.94
N THR A 393 -24.83 3.98 -11.36
CA THR A 393 -23.50 3.38 -11.46
C THR A 393 -23.64 1.93 -11.91
N PHE A 394 -22.69 1.41 -12.70
CA PHE A 394 -22.72 0.02 -13.18
C PHE A 394 -21.67 -0.83 -12.46
N PRO A 395 -22.05 -1.62 -11.43
CA PRO A 395 -21.11 -2.51 -10.75
C PRO A 395 -20.68 -3.67 -11.64
N LEU A 396 -19.42 -4.06 -11.53
CA LEU A 396 -18.78 -5.11 -12.32
C LEU A 396 -18.25 -6.25 -11.44
N PRO A 397 -18.03 -7.46 -11.99
CA PRO A 397 -17.63 -8.65 -11.23
C PRO A 397 -16.36 -8.50 -10.38
N PHE A 398 -15.44 -7.58 -10.71
CA PHE A 398 -14.26 -7.32 -9.88
C PHE A 398 -14.66 -6.92 -8.45
N ALA A 399 -15.81 -6.28 -8.25
CA ALA A 399 -16.31 -5.90 -6.92
C ALA A 399 -16.41 -7.11 -5.96
N LEU A 400 -16.69 -8.31 -6.49
CA LEU A 400 -16.76 -9.53 -5.69
C LEU A 400 -15.40 -9.96 -5.15
N LEU A 401 -14.30 -9.61 -5.81
CA LEU A 401 -12.95 -10.00 -5.40
C LEU A 401 -12.51 -9.31 -4.10
N HIS A 402 -13.05 -8.12 -3.83
CA HIS A 402 -12.77 -7.38 -2.59
C HIS A 402 -13.28 -8.10 -1.33
N TYR A 403 -14.29 -8.95 -1.46
CA TYR A 403 -14.87 -9.71 -0.35
C TYR A 403 -14.22 -11.08 -0.13
N ILE A 404 -13.24 -11.47 -0.95
CA ILE A 404 -12.55 -12.74 -0.80
C ILE A 404 -11.22 -12.49 -0.08
N PRO A 405 -11.01 -13.04 1.13
CA PRO A 405 -9.76 -12.88 1.87
C PRO A 405 -8.54 -13.30 1.03
N LEU A 406 -7.41 -12.60 1.21
CA LEU A 406 -6.16 -12.74 0.44
C LEU A 406 -6.24 -12.29 -1.02
N ILE A 407 -7.39 -12.46 -1.69
CA ILE A 407 -7.62 -11.93 -3.04
C ILE A 407 -7.89 -10.42 -2.99
N ASN A 408 -8.52 -9.93 -1.92
CA ASN A 408 -8.81 -8.52 -1.70
C ASN A 408 -7.57 -7.61 -1.73
N ALA A 409 -6.38 -8.15 -1.44
CA ALA A 409 -5.10 -7.45 -1.59
C ALA A 409 -4.74 -7.11 -3.06
N ASN A 410 -5.41 -7.72 -4.04
CA ASN A 410 -5.24 -7.40 -5.46
C ASN A 410 -6.11 -6.21 -5.86
N ARG A 411 -5.67 -5.00 -5.49
CA ARG A 411 -6.44 -3.75 -5.64
C ARG A 411 -6.32 -3.03 -6.98
N VAL A 412 -5.55 -3.53 -7.96
CA VAL A 412 -5.22 -2.79 -9.20
C VAL A 412 -5.80 -3.51 -10.43
N PRO A 413 -7.07 -3.28 -10.79
CA PRO A 413 -7.77 -4.02 -11.84
C PRO A 413 -7.07 -3.99 -13.19
N ASN A 414 -6.54 -2.84 -13.61
CA ASN A 414 -5.88 -2.66 -14.90
C ASN A 414 -4.80 -3.72 -15.22
N ARG A 415 -4.14 -4.28 -14.18
CA ARG A 415 -3.11 -5.31 -14.34
C ARG A 415 -3.63 -6.64 -14.92
N PHE A 416 -4.95 -6.90 -14.89
CA PHE A 416 -5.57 -8.00 -15.66
C PHE A 416 -5.35 -7.87 -17.18
N GLY A 417 -4.89 -6.70 -17.66
CA GLY A 417 -4.37 -6.48 -19.00
C GLY A 417 -3.25 -7.44 -19.44
N ILE A 418 -2.48 -8.01 -18.51
CA ILE A 418 -1.39 -8.97 -18.81
C ILE A 418 -1.95 -10.28 -19.40
N PRO A 419 -2.80 -11.05 -18.68
CA PRO A 419 -3.39 -12.27 -19.24
C PRO A 419 -4.37 -11.99 -20.39
N LEU A 420 -4.99 -10.80 -20.43
CA LEU A 420 -5.77 -10.32 -21.58
C LEU A 420 -4.90 -10.25 -22.86
N THR A 421 -3.79 -9.52 -22.82
CA THR A 421 -2.89 -9.35 -23.97
C THR A 421 -2.31 -10.69 -24.43
N MET A 422 -1.98 -11.60 -23.50
CA MET A 422 -1.54 -12.95 -23.84
C MET A 422 -2.62 -13.72 -24.62
N SER A 423 -3.89 -13.62 -24.19
CA SER A 423 -5.01 -14.29 -24.85
C SER A 423 -5.25 -13.76 -26.26
N LEU A 424 -5.15 -12.44 -26.46
CA LEU A 424 -5.20 -11.81 -27.78
C LEU A 424 -4.03 -12.25 -28.67
N ALA A 425 -2.81 -12.33 -28.13
CA ALA A 425 -1.64 -12.79 -28.87
C ALA A 425 -1.80 -14.23 -29.38
N VAL A 426 -2.45 -15.13 -28.62
CA VAL A 426 -2.80 -16.47 -29.11
C VAL A 426 -3.74 -16.40 -30.31
N LEU A 427 -4.81 -15.61 -30.24
CA LEU A 427 -5.76 -15.46 -31.34
C LEU A 427 -5.11 -14.85 -32.59
N VAL A 428 -4.25 -13.83 -32.43
CA VAL A 428 -3.45 -13.25 -33.52
C VAL A 428 -2.60 -14.33 -34.20
N SER A 429 -2.01 -15.26 -33.44
CA SER A 429 -1.24 -16.36 -34.01
C SER A 429 -2.07 -17.24 -34.96
N PHE A 430 -3.35 -17.47 -34.64
CA PHE A 430 -4.27 -18.22 -35.52
C PHE A 430 -4.58 -17.44 -36.81
N ALA A 431 -4.80 -16.13 -36.71
CA ALA A 431 -5.02 -15.29 -37.89
C ALA A 431 -3.80 -15.25 -38.81
N VAL A 432 -2.62 -14.95 -38.28
CA VAL A 432 -1.38 -14.88 -39.06
C VAL A 432 -1.10 -16.24 -39.71
N SER A 433 -1.26 -17.33 -38.96
CA SER A 433 -1.11 -18.68 -39.52
C SER A 433 -2.07 -18.93 -40.69
N SER A 434 -3.33 -18.51 -40.56
CA SER A 434 -4.34 -18.64 -41.62
C SER A 434 -3.98 -17.81 -42.84
N VAL A 435 -3.66 -16.52 -42.69
CA VAL A 435 -3.34 -15.63 -43.80
C VAL A 435 -2.10 -16.14 -44.54
N MET A 436 -1.03 -16.50 -43.82
CA MET A 436 0.19 -17.05 -44.43
C MET A 436 -0.07 -18.36 -45.17
N TYR A 437 -0.94 -19.23 -44.63
CA TYR A 437 -1.36 -20.44 -45.32
C TYR A 437 -2.11 -20.14 -46.62
N HIS A 438 -3.05 -19.20 -46.61
CA HIS A 438 -3.81 -18.82 -47.81
C HIS A 438 -2.91 -18.19 -48.88
N VAL A 439 -2.02 -17.26 -48.51
CA VAL A 439 -1.03 -16.66 -49.42
C VAL A 439 -0.13 -17.74 -50.00
N SER A 440 0.39 -18.65 -49.16
CA SER A 440 1.23 -19.77 -49.61
C SER A 440 0.51 -20.68 -50.60
N ARG A 441 -0.79 -20.93 -50.39
CA ARG A 441 -1.61 -21.78 -51.26
C ARG A 441 -1.87 -21.13 -52.61
N ILE A 442 -2.27 -19.85 -52.63
CA ILE A 442 -2.56 -19.10 -53.86
C ILE A 442 -1.31 -18.97 -54.73
N THR A 443 -0.15 -18.77 -54.10
CA THR A 443 1.11 -18.49 -54.79
C THR A 443 1.96 -19.75 -55.03
N HIS A 444 1.46 -20.96 -54.72
CA HIS A 444 2.23 -22.20 -54.83
C HIS A 444 2.69 -22.52 -56.27
N HIS A 445 1.93 -22.07 -57.27
CA HIS A 445 2.28 -22.23 -58.69
C HIS A 445 3.12 -21.08 -59.26
N ALA A 446 3.36 -20.01 -58.48
CA ALA A 446 4.17 -18.88 -58.92
C ALA A 446 5.67 -19.23 -58.89
N PRO A 447 6.51 -18.48 -59.61
CA PRO A 447 7.97 -18.60 -59.49
C PRO A 447 8.41 -18.50 -58.03
N ARG A 448 9.45 -19.25 -57.66
CA ARG A 448 9.93 -19.33 -56.27
C ARG A 448 10.22 -17.95 -55.68
N THR A 449 10.84 -17.05 -56.45
CA THR A 449 11.12 -15.67 -56.04
C THR A 449 9.84 -14.90 -55.72
N THR A 450 8.85 -14.94 -56.60
CA THR A 450 7.54 -14.29 -56.41
C THR A 450 6.80 -14.84 -55.19
N HIS A 451 6.80 -16.17 -55.01
CA HIS A 451 6.18 -16.81 -53.86
C HIS A 451 6.80 -16.34 -52.53
N HIS A 452 8.14 -16.32 -52.43
CA HIS A 452 8.82 -15.86 -51.22
C HIS A 452 8.65 -14.36 -51.00
N PHE A 453 8.67 -13.55 -52.07
CA PHE A 453 8.43 -12.11 -51.99
C PHE A 453 7.03 -11.80 -51.45
N LEU A 454 6.00 -12.48 -51.96
CA LEU A 454 4.62 -12.27 -51.49
C LEU A 454 4.44 -12.73 -50.04
N LEU A 455 5.01 -13.86 -49.64
CA LEU A 455 4.98 -14.31 -48.23
C LEU A 455 5.68 -13.30 -47.31
N LEU A 456 6.88 -12.85 -47.66
CA LEU A 456 7.63 -11.87 -46.88
C LEU A 456 6.86 -10.56 -46.79
N THR A 457 6.35 -10.05 -47.90
CA THR A 457 5.59 -8.79 -47.96
C THR A 457 4.31 -8.88 -47.14
N SER A 458 3.51 -9.95 -47.32
CA SER A 458 2.30 -10.16 -46.52
C SER A 458 2.62 -10.25 -45.02
N TYR A 459 3.69 -10.94 -44.65
CA TYR A 459 4.11 -11.04 -43.26
C TYR A 459 4.59 -9.71 -42.68
N SER A 460 5.39 -8.95 -43.43
CA SER A 460 5.85 -7.61 -43.04
C SER A 460 4.69 -6.64 -42.86
N LEU A 461 3.67 -6.69 -43.73
CA LEU A 461 2.46 -5.89 -43.59
C LEU A 461 1.65 -6.27 -42.34
N LEU A 462 1.53 -7.57 -42.03
CA LEU A 462 0.87 -8.03 -40.81
C LEU A 462 1.63 -7.59 -39.56
N LEU A 463 2.97 -7.71 -39.55
CA LEU A 463 3.78 -7.22 -38.44
C LEU A 463 3.67 -5.71 -38.28
N LEU A 464 3.70 -4.95 -39.38
CA LEU A 464 3.50 -3.51 -39.34
C LEU A 464 2.13 -3.18 -38.75
N LEU A 465 1.06 -3.83 -39.20
CA LEU A 465 -0.29 -3.65 -38.66
C LEU A 465 -0.37 -3.94 -37.15
N LEU A 466 0.35 -4.96 -36.67
CA LEU A 466 0.35 -5.37 -35.26
C LEU A 466 1.20 -4.49 -34.35
N LEU A 467 2.24 -3.85 -34.88
CA LEU A 467 3.23 -3.11 -34.09
C LEU A 467 3.13 -1.60 -34.27
N PHE A 468 2.47 -1.12 -35.33
CA PHE A 468 2.33 0.30 -35.62
C PHE A 468 1.64 1.03 -34.47
N ASP A 469 0.47 0.56 -34.06
CA ASP A 469 -0.29 1.17 -32.97
C ASP A 469 0.30 0.90 -31.58
N GLN A 470 1.25 -0.04 -31.48
CA GLN A 470 1.99 -0.35 -30.24
C GLN A 470 3.27 0.47 -30.09
N TYR A 471 3.64 1.26 -31.11
CA TYR A 471 4.92 1.93 -31.17
C TYR A 471 5.00 3.08 -30.15
N SER A 472 5.93 2.98 -29.20
CA SER A 472 6.11 3.92 -28.08
C SER A 472 7.53 4.49 -28.01
N VAL A 473 8.13 4.79 -29.17
CA VAL A 473 9.52 5.24 -29.29
C VAL A 473 9.55 6.73 -29.69
N PRO A 474 10.35 7.59 -29.04
CA PRO A 474 11.32 7.27 -27.98
C PRO A 474 10.66 6.89 -26.66
N LEU A 475 11.19 5.86 -26.01
CA LEU A 475 10.80 5.49 -24.66
C LEU A 475 11.41 6.48 -23.66
N PRO A 476 10.63 7.04 -22.71
CA PRO A 476 11.16 7.88 -21.65
C PRO A 476 12.22 7.14 -20.81
N LEU A 477 13.31 7.86 -20.49
CA LEU A 477 14.41 7.35 -19.68
C LEU A 477 14.72 8.32 -18.54
N SER A 478 14.92 7.79 -17.34
CA SER A 478 15.44 8.54 -16.19
C SER A 478 16.97 8.45 -16.15
N ASP A 479 17.62 9.57 -15.81
CA ASP A 479 19.06 9.58 -15.51
C ASP A 479 19.30 8.88 -14.16
N ALA A 480 20.08 7.80 -14.20
CA ALA A 480 20.42 6.98 -13.04
C ALA A 480 21.88 7.21 -12.59
N ARG A 481 22.55 8.27 -13.06
CA ARG A 481 23.86 8.65 -12.55
C ARG A 481 23.74 9.21 -11.13
N ILE A 482 24.61 8.73 -10.25
CA ILE A 482 24.70 9.23 -8.87
C ILE A 482 25.70 10.40 -8.82
N PRO A 483 25.32 11.57 -8.28
CA PRO A 483 26.24 12.68 -8.07
C PRO A 483 27.52 12.27 -7.32
N ASP A 484 28.67 12.81 -7.72
CA ASP A 484 29.98 12.41 -7.19
C ASP A 484 30.10 12.59 -5.67
N VAL A 485 29.38 13.57 -5.09
CA VAL A 485 29.38 13.84 -3.64
C VAL A 485 28.95 12.65 -2.81
N TYR A 486 27.99 11.84 -3.27
CA TYR A 486 27.56 10.67 -2.52
C TYR A 486 28.62 9.57 -2.46
N ARG A 487 29.49 9.48 -3.48
CA ARG A 487 30.66 8.58 -3.44
C ARG A 487 31.73 9.09 -2.47
N GLN A 488 31.87 10.42 -2.32
CA GLN A 488 32.78 11.01 -1.34
C GLN A 488 32.27 10.78 0.10
N ILE A 489 30.99 11.06 0.34
CA ILE A 489 30.31 10.79 1.62
C ILE A 489 30.41 9.29 1.98
N GLY A 490 30.19 8.39 1.00
CA GLY A 490 30.30 6.95 1.22
C GLY A 490 31.71 6.42 1.45
N ALA A 491 32.75 7.22 1.19
CA ALA A 491 34.13 6.86 1.46
C ALA A 491 34.56 7.21 2.90
N GLU A 492 33.74 7.95 3.63
CA GLU A 492 34.03 8.26 5.03
C GLU A 492 33.89 7.02 5.92
N PRO A 493 34.78 6.84 6.91
CA PRO A 493 34.78 5.65 7.77
C PRO A 493 33.69 5.66 8.85
N ASP A 494 33.15 6.84 9.16
CA ASP A 494 32.16 7.02 10.22
C ASP A 494 30.75 6.63 9.73
N SER A 495 29.95 6.06 10.63
CA SER A 495 28.51 5.90 10.41
C SER A 495 27.76 7.15 10.87
N PHE A 496 26.89 7.68 10.02
CA PHE A 496 26.10 8.87 10.30
C PHE A 496 24.81 8.89 9.46
N THR A 497 24.00 9.92 9.65
CA THR A 497 22.74 10.13 8.93
C THR A 497 22.83 11.34 8.01
N LEU A 498 22.16 11.26 6.86
CA LEU A 498 21.97 12.41 5.97
C LEU A 498 20.54 12.94 6.12
N LEU A 499 20.43 14.25 6.30
CA LEU A 499 19.20 15.00 6.10
C LEU A 499 19.19 15.53 4.67
N GLN A 500 18.18 15.19 3.89
CA GLN A 500 18.12 15.54 2.47
C GLN A 500 16.89 16.39 2.18
N LEU A 501 17.04 17.37 1.29
CA LEU A 501 15.95 18.14 0.71
C LEU A 501 15.80 17.79 -0.79
N PRO A 502 14.58 17.55 -1.28
CA PRO A 502 13.34 17.59 -0.49
C PRO A 502 13.25 16.46 0.55
N LEU A 503 12.62 16.77 1.69
CA LEU A 503 12.45 15.85 2.80
C LEU A 503 11.07 15.20 2.70
N GLY A 504 11.02 13.90 2.42
CA GLY A 504 9.72 13.23 2.42
C GLY A 504 9.72 11.72 2.63
N TRP A 505 8.53 11.24 2.96
CA TRP A 505 8.16 9.84 3.15
C TRP A 505 6.97 9.51 2.25
N ARG A 506 7.05 8.41 1.52
CA ARG A 506 5.99 7.97 0.60
C ARG A 506 5.49 6.58 0.94
N ASN A 507 4.18 6.39 0.83
CA ASN A 507 3.58 5.07 0.74
C ASN A 507 2.58 5.01 -0.43
N SER A 508 1.85 3.90 -0.54
CA SER A 508 0.86 3.70 -1.61
C SER A 508 -0.35 4.65 -1.59
N TYR A 509 -0.56 5.39 -0.49
CA TYR A 509 -1.77 6.16 -0.22
C TYR A 509 -1.49 7.67 -0.08
N GLY A 510 -0.24 8.06 0.13
CA GLY A 510 0.13 9.46 0.23
C GLY A 510 1.60 9.68 0.53
N THR A 511 1.94 10.95 0.73
CA THR A 511 3.28 11.42 1.06
C THR A 511 3.22 12.37 2.26
N LEU A 512 4.25 12.34 3.09
CA LEU A 512 4.59 13.42 4.03
C LEU A 512 5.80 14.15 3.43
N GLY A 513 5.66 15.45 3.13
CA GLY A 513 6.69 16.23 2.43
C GLY A 513 6.75 15.99 0.91
N ALA A 514 7.62 16.72 0.20
CA ALA A 514 7.75 16.66 -1.26
C ALA A 514 8.71 15.54 -1.70
N GLU A 515 8.30 14.29 -1.50
CA GLU A 515 9.16 13.13 -1.69
C GLU A 515 9.81 12.98 -3.10
N GLN A 516 11.09 12.55 -3.10
CA GLN A 516 11.87 12.23 -4.30
C GLN A 516 12.57 10.87 -4.12
N THR A 517 11.95 9.78 -4.58
CA THR A 517 12.48 8.41 -4.35
C THR A 517 13.87 8.16 -4.94
N GLN A 518 14.29 8.98 -5.92
CA GLN A 518 15.66 8.96 -6.44
C GLN A 518 16.72 9.16 -5.34
N LEU A 519 16.41 9.94 -4.29
CA LEU A 519 17.32 10.16 -3.17
C LEU A 519 17.58 8.89 -2.36
N GLN A 520 16.57 8.03 -2.23
CA GLN A 520 16.75 6.69 -1.67
C GLN A 520 17.68 5.85 -2.54
N TYR A 521 17.59 5.93 -3.87
CA TYR A 521 18.52 5.22 -4.77
C TYR A 521 19.99 5.65 -4.56
N TYR A 522 20.27 6.93 -4.28
CA TYR A 522 21.63 7.43 -4.01
C TYR A 522 22.29 6.80 -2.78
N GLN A 523 21.51 6.20 -1.87
CA GLN A 523 22.01 5.35 -0.79
C GLN A 523 22.88 4.21 -1.27
N SER A 524 22.70 3.74 -2.52
CA SER A 524 23.57 2.73 -3.12
C SER A 524 25.03 3.16 -3.27
N ALA A 525 25.32 4.46 -3.25
CA ALA A 525 26.68 4.99 -3.25
C ALA A 525 27.18 5.33 -1.84
N HIS A 526 26.36 6.00 -1.02
CA HIS A 526 26.82 6.51 0.27
C HIS A 526 26.65 5.51 1.43
N GLN A 527 25.71 4.57 1.34
CA GLN A 527 25.46 3.50 2.33
C GLN A 527 25.21 4.00 3.77
N GLN A 528 24.82 5.26 3.93
CA GLN A 528 24.49 5.86 5.23
C GLN A 528 22.97 5.90 5.43
N ALA A 529 22.54 6.04 6.67
CA ALA A 529 21.12 6.16 7.00
C ALA A 529 20.52 7.48 6.46
N ILE A 530 19.24 7.42 6.10
CA ILE A 530 18.44 8.59 5.70
C ILE A 530 17.12 8.60 6.46
N LEU A 531 16.63 9.81 6.76
CA LEU A 531 15.37 9.98 7.48
C LEU A 531 14.18 9.58 6.60
N GLY A 532 14.14 10.08 5.36
CA GLY A 532 13.09 9.83 4.39
C GLY A 532 13.07 8.41 3.82
N GLY A 533 12.12 8.17 2.90
CA GLY A 533 12.09 6.93 2.12
C GLY A 533 10.72 6.59 1.54
N ASN A 534 10.70 5.61 0.65
CA ASN A 534 9.51 5.04 0.02
C ASN A 534 9.21 3.64 0.57
N THR A 535 7.94 3.38 0.86
CA THR A 535 7.38 2.07 1.17
C THR A 535 6.09 1.84 0.38
N SER A 536 5.49 0.65 0.46
CA SER A 536 4.16 0.42 -0.11
C SER A 536 3.09 0.52 0.96
N ARG A 537 3.33 -0.02 2.16
CA ARG A 537 2.46 0.13 3.33
C ARG A 537 3.31 0.29 4.59
N ASN A 538 2.79 1.01 5.56
CA ASN A 538 3.42 1.20 6.86
C ASN A 538 2.37 1.46 7.94
N PRO A 539 2.67 1.14 9.20
CA PRO A 539 1.87 1.60 10.33
C PRO A 539 1.78 3.12 10.32
N VAL A 540 0.62 3.65 10.71
CA VAL A 540 0.33 5.09 10.76
C VAL A 540 1.38 5.85 11.59
N PHE A 541 1.78 5.27 12.73
CA PHE A 541 2.81 5.80 13.62
C PHE A 541 4.11 6.19 12.89
N LYS A 542 4.53 5.46 11.84
CA LYS A 542 5.78 5.76 11.13
C LYS A 542 5.77 7.14 10.49
N PHE A 543 4.61 7.64 10.04
CA PHE A 543 4.49 9.00 9.48
C PHE A 543 4.24 10.01 10.60
N ASP A 544 3.36 9.67 11.55
CA ASP A 544 3.03 10.54 12.69
C ASP A 544 4.26 10.94 13.50
N TYR A 545 5.20 10.00 13.71
CA TYR A 545 6.46 10.26 14.38
C TYR A 545 7.20 11.47 13.78
N TYR A 546 7.36 11.51 12.45
CA TYR A 546 8.02 12.63 11.80
C TYR A 546 7.14 13.88 11.71
N ALA A 547 5.84 13.71 11.51
CA ALA A 547 4.88 14.81 11.43
C ALA A 547 4.74 15.58 12.75
N ASN A 548 5.00 14.91 13.88
CA ASN A 548 4.94 15.51 15.21
C ASN A 548 6.23 16.26 15.60
N ILE A 549 7.33 16.07 14.88
CA ILE A 549 8.61 16.75 15.16
C ILE A 549 8.58 18.15 14.53
N PRO A 550 8.65 19.25 15.32
CA PRO A 550 8.45 20.61 14.81
C PRO A 550 9.36 21.01 13.65
N LEU A 551 10.65 20.60 13.66
CA LEU A 551 11.57 20.89 12.55
C LEU A 551 11.12 20.22 11.25
N PHE A 552 10.78 18.93 11.30
CA PHE A 552 10.37 18.19 10.11
C PHE A 552 9.02 18.67 9.61
N LYS A 553 8.07 18.94 10.53
CA LYS A 553 6.79 19.56 10.20
C LYS A 553 6.98 20.91 9.50
N ALA A 554 7.86 21.78 10.01
CA ALA A 554 8.09 23.09 9.41
C ALA A 554 8.61 22.98 7.97
N LEU A 555 9.53 22.05 7.72
CA LEU A 555 10.08 21.79 6.39
C LEU A 555 9.04 21.19 5.45
N THR A 556 8.34 20.13 5.87
CA THR A 556 7.38 19.41 5.01
C THR A 556 6.14 20.24 4.72
N ASP A 557 5.62 21.01 5.68
CA ASP A 557 4.49 21.92 5.43
C ASP A 557 4.89 22.97 4.38
N THR A 558 6.09 23.57 4.52
CA THR A 558 6.62 24.56 3.56
C THR A 558 6.80 23.96 2.17
N GLU A 559 7.32 22.73 2.08
CA GLU A 559 7.43 21.99 0.82
C GLU A 559 6.07 21.77 0.15
N LEU A 560 4.99 21.61 0.93
CA LEU A 560 3.62 21.34 0.49
C LEU A 560 2.73 22.60 0.41
N TYR A 561 3.31 23.77 0.11
CA TYR A 561 2.62 25.07 -0.03
C TYR A 561 1.90 25.58 1.22
N THR A 562 2.23 25.04 2.40
CA THR A 562 1.59 25.42 3.67
C THR A 562 2.65 25.98 4.61
N PRO A 563 2.90 27.30 4.65
CA PRO A 563 3.91 27.85 5.55
C PRO A 563 3.61 27.50 7.02
N ALA A 564 4.62 27.02 7.74
CA ALA A 564 4.47 26.66 9.15
C ALA A 564 4.14 27.89 10.02
N ASP A 565 3.32 27.70 11.05
CA ASP A 565 2.98 28.76 12.00
C ASP A 565 4.18 29.13 12.90
N GLU A 566 4.14 30.34 13.50
CA GLU A 566 5.26 30.85 14.31
C GLU A 566 5.56 29.99 15.54
N THR A 567 4.58 29.29 16.12
CA THR A 567 4.82 28.39 17.26
C THR A 567 5.64 27.19 16.82
N THR A 568 5.28 26.59 15.69
CA THR A 568 6.02 25.50 15.06
C THR A 568 7.44 25.94 14.71
N LEU A 569 7.62 27.13 14.14
CA LEU A 569 8.93 27.70 13.81
C LEU A 569 9.80 27.94 15.05
N GLN A 570 9.23 28.49 16.12
CA GLN A 570 9.96 28.70 17.38
C GLN A 570 10.42 27.38 17.99
N ARG A 571 9.53 26.37 18.04
CA ARG A 571 9.88 25.03 18.53
C ARG A 571 10.95 24.36 17.66
N ALA A 572 10.85 24.50 16.33
CA ALA A 572 11.85 24.00 15.41
C ALA A 572 13.23 24.61 15.66
N ARG A 573 13.33 25.94 15.85
CA ARG A 573 14.59 26.64 16.19
C ARG A 573 15.20 26.11 17.49
N LEU A 574 14.38 25.86 18.51
CA LEU A 574 14.86 25.39 19.81
C LEU A 574 15.39 23.95 19.76
N GLN A 575 14.80 23.07 18.93
CA GLN A 575 15.13 21.65 18.92
C GLN A 575 16.15 21.24 17.84
N ALA A 576 16.38 22.07 16.82
CA ALA A 576 17.13 21.67 15.63
C ALA A 576 18.53 21.10 15.91
N ALA A 577 19.29 21.72 16.81
CA ALA A 577 20.63 21.25 17.17
C ALA A 577 20.61 19.88 17.86
N ASP A 578 19.63 19.66 18.73
CA ASP A 578 19.47 18.39 19.45
C ASP A 578 19.03 17.27 18.52
N LEU A 579 18.24 17.55 17.48
CA LEU A 579 17.91 16.58 16.43
C LEU A 579 19.13 16.18 15.60
N MET A 580 20.03 17.13 15.29
CA MET A 580 21.28 16.82 14.57
C MET A 580 22.13 15.85 15.41
N THR A 581 22.16 16.04 16.73
CA THR A 581 22.87 15.16 17.67
C THR A 581 22.16 13.82 17.85
N LEU A 582 20.85 13.81 18.08
CA LEU A 582 20.04 12.61 18.31
C LEU A 582 20.16 11.63 17.14
N TYR A 583 19.87 12.11 15.93
CA TYR A 583 19.90 11.27 14.73
C TYR A 583 21.30 11.12 14.13
N ASN A 584 22.34 11.68 14.78
CA ASN A 584 23.71 11.70 14.29
C ASN A 584 23.81 12.22 12.83
N ILE A 585 23.16 13.36 12.57
CA ILE A 585 23.12 13.98 11.24
C ILE A 585 24.43 14.72 11.03
N LYS A 586 25.20 14.29 10.03
CA LYS A 586 26.49 14.92 9.68
C LYS A 586 26.36 15.91 8.53
N TYR A 587 25.43 15.66 7.62
CA TYR A 587 25.24 16.47 6.42
C TYR A 587 23.79 16.84 6.17
N LEU A 588 23.56 18.12 5.88
CA LEU A 588 22.39 18.63 5.19
C LEU A 588 22.70 18.66 3.68
N VAL A 589 21.97 17.87 2.91
CA VAL A 589 22.10 17.77 1.45
C VAL A 589 20.89 18.41 0.79
N ILE A 590 21.08 19.42 -0.03
CA ILE A 590 20.01 20.15 -0.72
C ILE A 590 20.13 19.89 -2.21
N HIS A 591 19.09 19.30 -2.82
CA HIS A 591 19.02 19.08 -4.25
C HIS A 591 18.31 20.24 -4.96
N ASP A 592 18.78 20.57 -6.15
CA ASP A 592 18.06 21.50 -7.03
C ASP A 592 16.71 20.89 -7.43
N PRO A 593 15.67 21.72 -7.64
CA PRO A 593 14.37 21.23 -8.05
C PRO A 593 14.43 20.66 -9.47
N LEU A 594 13.68 19.58 -9.69
CA LEU A 594 13.50 19.01 -11.02
C LEU A 594 12.38 19.74 -11.77
N PRO A 595 12.57 20.09 -13.05
CA PRO A 595 11.51 20.69 -13.85
C PRO A 595 10.23 19.85 -13.84
N TYR A 596 9.08 20.52 -13.68
CA TYR A 596 7.74 19.91 -13.62
C TYR A 596 7.46 19.03 -12.40
N ARG A 597 8.38 18.90 -11.43
CA ARG A 597 8.17 18.11 -10.22
C ARG A 597 7.68 18.98 -9.06
N LYS A 598 6.39 19.28 -9.10
CA LYS A 598 5.68 20.00 -8.03
C LYS A 598 5.40 19.08 -6.84
N PRO A 599 5.30 19.62 -5.61
CA PRO A 599 5.34 21.05 -5.28
C PRO A 599 6.76 21.63 -5.12
N TYR A 600 7.77 20.79 -4.95
CA TYR A 600 9.14 21.22 -4.63
C TYR A 600 9.74 22.20 -5.65
N GLU A 601 9.43 22.05 -6.94
CA GLU A 601 9.84 23.02 -7.96
C GLU A 601 9.46 24.46 -7.61
N ASP A 602 8.24 24.67 -7.12
CA ASP A 602 7.74 25.99 -6.77
C ASP A 602 8.20 26.42 -5.36
N THR A 603 8.33 25.46 -4.43
CA THR A 603 8.63 25.74 -3.01
C THR A 603 10.12 25.72 -2.67
N PHE A 604 10.99 25.27 -3.59
CA PHE A 604 12.44 25.10 -3.37
C PHE A 604 13.11 26.29 -2.69
N THR A 605 12.86 27.50 -3.19
CA THR A 605 13.53 28.70 -2.66
C THR A 605 13.14 28.94 -1.19
N ALA A 606 11.84 28.81 -0.87
CA ALA A 606 11.34 28.99 0.49
C ALA A 606 11.83 27.88 1.42
N THR A 607 11.75 26.61 0.99
CA THR A 607 12.23 25.47 1.77
C THR A 607 13.72 25.55 2.02
N ARG A 608 14.52 25.90 1.01
CA ARG A 608 15.97 26.06 1.14
C ARG A 608 16.31 27.16 2.14
N GLN A 609 15.67 28.32 2.04
CA GLN A 609 15.91 29.42 2.97
C GLN A 609 15.56 29.00 4.41
N LEU A 610 14.39 28.40 4.60
CA LEU A 610 13.94 27.93 5.91
C LEU A 610 14.90 26.89 6.52
N ALA A 611 15.36 25.94 5.72
CA ALA A 611 16.30 24.92 6.18
C ALA A 611 17.63 25.52 6.64
N LEU A 612 18.18 26.47 5.89
CA LEU A 612 19.41 27.17 6.28
C LEU A 612 19.19 28.09 7.49
N ASP A 613 17.99 28.64 7.69
CA ASP A 613 17.68 29.47 8.85
C ASP A 613 17.48 28.64 10.14
N LEU A 614 16.98 27.41 10.03
CA LEU A 614 16.66 26.56 11.19
C LEU A 614 17.76 25.58 11.58
N ILE A 615 18.42 24.95 10.60
CA ILE A 615 19.35 23.84 10.86
C ILE A 615 20.74 24.43 11.12
N PRO A 616 21.38 24.12 12.26
CA PRO A 616 22.73 24.59 12.52
C PRO A 616 23.72 23.89 11.58
N HIS A 617 24.47 24.67 10.82
CA HIS A 617 25.35 24.18 9.76
C HIS A 617 26.52 25.16 9.51
N ASP A 618 27.54 24.68 8.81
CA ASP A 618 28.68 25.53 8.44
C ASP A 618 28.28 26.61 7.42
N PRO A 619 28.76 27.86 7.54
CA PRO A 619 28.30 28.99 6.72
C PRO A 619 28.50 28.84 5.21
N GLN A 620 29.37 27.92 4.77
CA GLN A 620 29.65 27.63 3.38
C GLN A 620 29.44 26.14 3.13
N PRO A 621 28.95 25.76 1.94
CA PRO A 621 28.80 24.36 1.60
C PRO A 621 30.17 23.67 1.60
N SER A 622 30.28 22.52 2.25
CA SER A 622 31.47 21.66 2.19
C SER A 622 31.68 21.08 0.79
N TYR A 623 30.58 20.94 0.03
CA TYR A 623 30.61 20.55 -1.36
C TYR A 623 29.51 21.27 -2.15
N GLN A 624 29.83 21.66 -3.38
CA GLN A 624 28.87 22.22 -4.32
C GLN A 624 29.15 21.72 -5.73
N SER A 625 28.14 21.13 -6.37
CA SER A 625 28.16 20.84 -7.81
C SER A 625 26.81 21.19 -8.44
N SER A 626 26.70 21.09 -9.76
CA SER A 626 25.42 21.22 -10.44
C SER A 626 24.42 20.22 -9.86
N GLY A 627 23.24 20.69 -9.42
CA GLY A 627 22.17 19.84 -8.90
C GLY A 627 22.20 19.57 -7.39
N VAL A 628 23.29 19.82 -6.67
CA VAL A 628 23.40 19.47 -5.24
C VAL A 628 24.37 20.36 -4.45
N GLN A 629 23.94 20.77 -3.26
CA GLN A 629 24.74 21.45 -2.25
C GLN A 629 24.80 20.60 -0.98
N VAL A 630 25.97 20.52 -0.34
CA VAL A 630 26.13 19.81 0.93
C VAL A 630 26.73 20.75 1.97
N PHE A 631 26.09 20.80 3.13
CA PHE A 631 26.53 21.56 4.28
C PHE A 631 26.83 20.59 5.42
N ALA A 632 27.95 20.79 6.11
CA ALA A 632 28.23 20.07 7.35
C ALA A 632 27.28 20.58 8.44
N ALA A 633 26.51 19.66 9.03
CA ALA A 633 25.60 19.97 10.12
C ALA A 633 26.38 20.09 11.43
N GLN A 634 26.05 21.10 12.24
CA GLN A 634 26.64 21.31 13.55
C GLN A 634 25.77 20.59 14.58
N GLN A 635 26.39 19.65 15.30
CA GLN A 635 25.71 18.88 16.34
C GLN A 635 26.01 19.50 17.71
N SER A 636 24.99 19.68 18.55
CA SER A 636 25.15 20.10 19.95
C SER A 636 25.93 19.07 20.80
N ASP A 637 26.39 19.50 21.97
CA ASP A 637 26.86 18.57 23.00
C ASP A 637 25.67 17.84 23.64
N ILE A 638 25.87 16.57 23.99
CA ILE A 638 24.83 15.78 24.67
C ILE A 638 24.82 16.21 26.15
N PRO A 639 23.68 16.69 26.69
CA PRO A 639 23.55 16.99 28.11
C PRO A 639 23.89 15.77 28.98
N ASN A 640 24.54 16.01 30.12
CA ASN A 640 24.79 14.97 31.12
C ASN A 640 24.41 15.51 32.52
N PRO A 641 23.27 15.07 33.09
CA PRO A 641 22.36 14.05 32.55
C PRO A 641 21.53 14.54 31.35
N LEU A 642 21.17 13.62 30.45
CA LEU A 642 20.11 13.81 29.45
C LEU A 642 18.78 13.51 30.11
N ILE A 643 17.89 14.51 30.17
CA ILE A 643 16.57 14.38 30.80
C ILE A 643 15.51 14.41 29.71
N LEU A 644 14.70 13.35 29.64
CA LEU A 644 13.55 13.22 28.75
C LEU A 644 12.29 13.29 29.60
N ASP A 645 11.58 14.42 29.53
CA ASP A 645 10.29 14.63 30.19
C ASP A 645 9.17 14.29 29.20
N PHE A 646 8.46 13.20 29.45
CA PHE A 646 7.47 12.63 28.52
C PHE A 646 6.24 13.53 28.37
N GLY A 647 5.99 14.40 29.36
CA GLY A 647 4.95 15.43 29.28
C GLY A 647 5.31 16.61 28.39
N ASP A 648 6.59 16.77 28.00
CA ASP A 648 7.07 17.86 27.16
C ASP A 648 7.30 17.43 25.71
N TRP A 649 6.90 18.30 24.77
CA TRP A 649 7.00 18.07 23.33
C TRP A 649 8.45 17.90 22.84
N SER A 650 9.43 18.41 23.59
CA SER A 650 10.85 18.26 23.23
C SER A 650 11.34 16.80 23.29
N SER A 651 10.62 15.93 24.02
CA SER A 651 10.92 14.50 24.13
C SER A 651 10.35 13.65 22.99
N ASP A 652 9.44 14.18 22.17
CA ASP A 652 8.78 13.48 21.05
C ASP A 652 9.76 12.69 20.15
N PRO A 653 10.89 13.28 19.70
CA PRO A 653 11.85 12.58 18.83
C PRO A 653 12.50 11.35 19.51
N TYR A 654 12.53 11.31 20.84
CA TYR A 654 13.15 10.24 21.60
C TYR A 654 12.19 9.06 21.80
N ARG A 655 10.91 9.18 21.44
CA ARG A 655 9.88 8.15 21.62
C ARG A 655 9.64 7.39 20.31
N GLY A 656 10.11 6.15 20.24
CA GLY A 656 9.86 5.24 19.12
C GLY A 656 8.49 4.57 19.18
N GLU A 657 8.39 3.37 18.60
CA GLU A 657 7.14 2.62 18.60
C GLU A 657 6.67 2.25 20.02
N GLY A 658 5.35 2.19 20.20
CA GLY A 658 4.73 1.63 21.41
C GLY A 658 4.27 2.66 22.45
N TRP A 659 4.34 3.96 22.16
CA TRP A 659 3.91 5.04 23.06
C TRP A 659 2.61 5.71 22.60
N THR A 660 1.85 6.23 23.58
CA THR A 660 0.72 7.15 23.34
C THR A 660 1.16 8.61 23.30
N SER A 661 0.22 9.49 22.94
CA SER A 661 0.30 10.92 23.23
C SER A 661 0.20 11.21 24.74
N ASN A 662 0.39 12.48 25.11
CA ASN A 662 0.39 12.95 26.50
C ASN A 662 -1.00 12.80 27.13
N GLU A 663 -1.03 12.27 28.36
CA GLU A 663 -2.23 12.08 29.18
C GLU A 663 -1.94 12.43 30.64
N GLU A 664 -2.98 12.80 31.40
CA GLU A 664 -2.88 12.98 32.85
C GLU A 664 -2.98 11.64 33.56
N ILE A 665 -1.85 11.14 34.08
CA ILE A 665 -1.71 9.82 34.69
C ILE A 665 -1.13 10.01 36.10
N PHE A 666 -1.91 9.65 37.12
CA PHE A 666 -1.53 9.83 38.53
C PHE A 666 -0.99 11.26 38.83
N ALA A 667 -1.67 12.29 38.29
CA ALA A 667 -1.34 13.71 38.43
C ALA A 667 0.00 14.16 37.80
N ALA A 668 0.54 13.37 36.85
CA ALA A 668 1.63 13.77 35.98
C ALA A 668 1.19 13.68 34.52
N THR A 669 1.71 14.58 33.68
CA THR A 669 1.53 14.48 32.23
C THR A 669 2.52 13.45 31.68
N ALA A 670 2.04 12.25 31.32
CA ALA A 670 2.88 11.11 30.97
C ALA A 670 2.33 10.35 29.74
N ASN A 671 3.04 9.31 29.29
CA ASN A 671 2.58 8.46 28.19
C ASN A 671 2.47 7.00 28.60
N TRP A 672 1.43 6.33 28.12
CA TRP A 672 1.28 4.89 28.23
C TRP A 672 2.13 4.17 27.17
N ALA A 673 2.76 3.08 27.58
CA ALA A 673 3.19 2.02 26.68
C ALA A 673 1.97 1.20 26.26
N THR A 674 1.66 1.17 24.96
CA THR A 674 0.46 0.51 24.40
C THR A 674 0.71 -0.86 23.78
N ALA A 675 1.92 -1.37 23.91
CA ALA A 675 2.32 -2.66 23.39
C ALA A 675 3.23 -3.37 24.39
N ALA A 676 3.48 -4.66 24.16
CA ALA A 676 4.42 -5.44 24.96
C ALA A 676 5.86 -4.89 24.87
N GLU A 677 6.16 -4.10 23.84
CA GLU A 677 7.43 -3.41 23.68
C GLU A 677 7.19 -1.92 23.39
N ALA A 678 7.91 -1.05 24.08
CA ALA A 678 7.94 0.39 23.83
C ALA A 678 9.39 0.87 23.70
N ALA A 679 9.70 1.63 22.65
CA ALA A 679 11.06 1.96 22.27
C ALA A 679 11.42 3.41 22.57
N LEU A 680 12.64 3.63 23.06
CA LEU A 680 13.22 4.94 23.28
C LEU A 680 14.54 5.07 22.53
N PHE A 681 14.81 6.27 22.06
CA PHE A 681 16.06 6.63 21.40
C PHE A 681 16.86 7.59 22.26
N PHE A 682 18.19 7.48 22.23
CA PHE A 682 19.06 8.45 22.87
C PHE A 682 20.44 8.46 22.21
N PRO A 683 21.11 9.63 22.11
CA PRO A 683 22.44 9.70 21.56
C PRO A 683 23.51 9.37 22.62
N VAL A 684 24.61 8.76 22.18
CA VAL A 684 25.82 8.53 23.00
C VAL A 684 27.06 9.00 22.25
N ARG A 685 27.91 9.76 22.94
CA ARG A 685 29.28 10.08 22.52
C ARG A 685 30.29 9.68 23.59
N GLY A 686 31.48 9.30 23.15
CA GLY A 686 32.59 8.92 24.03
C GLY A 686 32.39 7.57 24.73
N PRO A 687 33.48 7.03 25.32
CA PRO A 687 33.46 5.73 25.97
C PRO A 687 32.70 5.73 27.31
N GLY A 688 32.71 4.59 27.97
CA GLY A 688 32.13 4.35 29.30
C GLY A 688 30.67 3.94 29.28
N ASP A 689 30.25 3.31 30.37
CA ASP A 689 28.87 2.91 30.61
C ASP A 689 27.95 4.14 30.73
N ARG A 690 26.63 3.92 30.64
CA ARG A 690 25.61 4.91 31.02
C ARG A 690 24.69 4.33 32.08
N TYR A 691 24.00 5.17 32.82
CA TYR A 691 22.91 4.78 33.71
C TYR A 691 21.61 5.34 33.19
N ALA A 692 20.56 4.52 33.17
CA ALA A 692 19.20 4.94 32.88
C ALA A 692 18.36 4.88 34.17
N SER A 693 17.75 6.00 34.54
CA SER A 693 16.75 6.12 35.59
C SER A 693 15.39 6.41 34.95
N ILE A 694 14.41 5.53 35.11
CA ILE A 694 13.10 5.60 34.46
C ILE A 694 12.03 5.70 35.53
N GLN A 695 11.27 6.80 35.52
CA GLN A 695 10.09 6.99 36.36
C GLN A 695 8.86 6.37 35.67
N ILE A 696 8.34 5.30 36.28
CA ILE A 696 7.40 4.38 35.65
C ILE A 696 6.29 3.95 36.63
N ALA A 697 5.06 3.77 36.12
CA ALA A 697 3.93 3.25 36.86
C ALA A 697 3.19 2.18 36.03
N PRO A 698 2.96 0.96 36.53
CA PRO A 698 2.24 -0.07 35.78
C PRO A 698 0.76 0.29 35.62
N PHE A 699 0.12 -0.20 34.54
CA PHE A 699 -1.33 -0.21 34.48
C PHE A 699 -1.86 -1.33 35.40
N SER A 700 -2.28 -0.98 36.61
CA SER A 700 -2.78 -1.92 37.62
C SER A 700 -4.29 -2.09 37.56
N TYR A 701 -4.77 -3.33 37.73
CA TYR A 701 -6.20 -3.66 37.79
C TYR A 701 -6.48 -4.84 38.73
N PRO A 702 -7.73 -5.02 39.20
CA PRO A 702 -8.08 -6.10 40.11
C PRO A 702 -7.75 -7.49 39.52
N GLY A 703 -7.03 -8.31 40.28
CA GLY A 703 -6.67 -9.68 39.88
C GLY A 703 -5.37 -9.80 39.06
N MET A 704 -4.66 -8.71 38.79
CA MET A 704 -3.32 -8.76 38.20
C MET A 704 -2.32 -9.45 39.15
N SER A 705 -1.53 -10.40 38.63
CA SER A 705 -0.51 -11.16 39.39
C SER A 705 0.78 -10.38 39.67
N GLY A 706 1.00 -9.27 38.95
CA GLY A 706 2.14 -8.37 39.03
C GLY A 706 2.65 -8.00 37.64
N GLN A 707 3.21 -6.80 37.47
CA GLN A 707 3.82 -6.37 36.20
C GLN A 707 5.35 -6.42 36.33
N SER A 708 6.03 -6.75 35.23
CA SER A 708 7.49 -6.64 35.17
C SER A 708 7.95 -6.08 33.84
N VAL A 709 9.13 -5.45 33.87
CA VAL A 709 9.78 -4.89 32.69
C VAL A 709 11.23 -5.35 32.64
N VAL A 710 11.65 -5.77 31.45
CA VAL A 710 13.05 -6.00 31.11
C VAL A 710 13.48 -5.00 30.06
N LEU A 711 14.75 -4.59 30.11
CA LEU A 711 15.30 -3.62 29.18
C LEU A 711 16.13 -4.32 28.10
N VAL A 712 15.98 -3.90 26.85
CA VAL A 712 16.75 -4.38 25.71
C VAL A 712 17.47 -3.20 25.08
N LEU A 713 18.80 -3.22 25.11
CA LEU A 713 19.65 -2.17 24.56
C LEU A 713 20.24 -2.60 23.22
N ASN A 714 19.89 -1.91 22.13
CA ASN A 714 20.36 -2.21 20.77
C ASN A 714 20.21 -3.70 20.39
N GLY A 715 19.10 -4.33 20.81
CA GLY A 715 18.81 -5.75 20.58
C GLY A 715 19.42 -6.72 21.60
N HIS A 716 20.24 -6.24 22.54
CA HIS A 716 20.81 -7.04 23.62
C HIS A 716 19.97 -6.92 24.89
N LEU A 717 19.46 -8.05 25.39
CA LEU A 717 18.72 -8.12 26.66
C LEU A 717 19.65 -7.78 27.83
N LEU A 718 19.25 -6.84 28.67
CA LEU A 718 19.92 -6.54 29.94
C LEU A 718 19.47 -7.55 31.01
N LEU A 719 20.35 -7.87 31.96
CA LEU A 719 20.10 -8.93 32.94
C LEU A 719 19.09 -8.53 34.03
N ASP A 720 18.85 -7.23 34.19
CA ASP A 720 17.94 -6.70 35.19
C ASP A 720 16.48 -6.95 34.78
N ASN A 721 15.71 -7.54 35.69
CA ASN A 721 14.26 -7.70 35.57
C ASN A 721 13.60 -6.95 36.73
N PHE A 722 12.83 -5.92 36.39
CA PHE A 722 12.22 -5.03 37.37
C PHE A 722 10.77 -5.41 37.60
N SER A 723 10.41 -5.75 38.84
CA SER A 723 9.01 -5.85 39.25
C SER A 723 8.45 -4.45 39.49
N LEU A 724 7.25 -4.19 38.96
CA LEU A 724 6.58 -2.90 39.07
C LEU A 724 5.43 -3.00 40.07
N TYR A 725 5.40 -2.08 41.04
CA TYR A 725 4.32 -1.93 42.01
C TYR A 725 3.36 -0.81 41.61
N GLU A 726 2.14 -0.82 42.16
CA GLU A 726 1.13 0.21 41.90
C GLU A 726 1.64 1.61 42.28
N GLY A 727 1.44 2.57 41.37
CA GLY A 727 1.91 3.95 41.52
C GLY A 727 3.27 4.24 40.86
N TRP A 728 3.70 5.51 40.93
CA TRP A 728 4.99 5.95 40.39
C TRP A 728 6.16 5.39 41.19
N GLN A 729 7.13 4.80 40.50
CA GLN A 729 8.40 4.37 41.06
C GLN A 729 9.54 4.67 40.09
N VAL A 730 10.78 4.55 40.55
CA VAL A 730 11.98 4.71 39.72
C VAL A 730 12.68 3.36 39.61
N ILE A 731 12.99 2.96 38.38
CA ILE A 731 13.87 1.83 38.09
C ILE A 731 15.20 2.36 37.54
N GLU A 732 16.31 1.75 37.96
CA GLU A 732 17.66 2.14 37.55
C GLU A 732 18.36 0.95 36.89
N ALA A 733 18.95 1.18 35.72
CA ALA A 733 19.67 0.15 34.98
C ALA A 733 21.02 0.66 34.47
N LEU A 734 22.03 -0.20 34.55
CA LEU A 734 23.31 0.00 33.87
C LEU A 734 23.12 -0.27 32.37
N LEU A 735 23.58 0.64 31.54
CA LEU A 735 23.67 0.53 30.09
C LEU A 735 25.15 0.29 29.71
N PRO A 736 25.57 -0.97 29.50
CA PRO A 736 26.99 -1.29 29.35
C PRO A 736 27.56 -0.75 28.03
N GLU A 737 28.76 -0.17 28.06
CA GLU A 737 29.47 0.37 26.90
C GLU A 737 29.55 -0.63 25.74
N ARG A 738 29.76 -1.91 26.05
CA ARG A 738 29.86 -2.99 25.06
C ARG A 738 28.62 -3.18 24.17
N TYR A 739 27.46 -2.66 24.59
CA TYR A 739 26.21 -2.72 23.83
C TYR A 739 25.80 -1.35 23.28
N LEU A 740 26.53 -0.28 23.63
CA LEU A 740 26.30 1.06 23.12
C LEU A 740 27.00 1.26 21.77
N THR A 741 26.36 2.05 20.91
CA THR A 741 26.91 2.51 19.64
C THR A 741 27.15 4.01 19.68
N PRO A 742 28.23 4.52 19.07
CA PRO A 742 28.36 5.97 18.85
C PRO A 742 27.17 6.51 18.05
N GLY A 743 26.59 7.63 18.51
CA GLY A 743 25.37 8.19 17.93
C GLY A 743 24.11 7.61 18.56
N LEU A 744 23.09 7.34 17.74
CA LEU A 744 21.78 6.90 18.20
C LEU A 744 21.82 5.48 18.80
N ASN A 745 21.19 5.30 19.95
CA ASN A 745 20.96 4.02 20.63
C ASN A 745 19.47 3.81 20.83
N ARG A 746 19.02 2.56 20.84
CA ARG A 746 17.63 2.16 21.10
C ARG A 746 17.54 1.38 22.41
N LEU A 747 16.73 1.89 23.34
CA LEU A 747 16.35 1.20 24.57
C LEU A 747 14.88 0.77 24.46
N THR A 748 14.63 -0.54 24.39
CA THR A 748 13.27 -1.08 24.38
C THR A 748 12.91 -1.54 25.79
N LEU A 749 11.77 -1.06 26.29
CA LEU A 749 11.11 -1.58 27.48
C LEU A 749 10.19 -2.73 27.04
N ARG A 750 10.47 -3.95 27.50
CA ARG A 750 9.63 -5.12 27.23
C ARG A 750 8.86 -5.51 28.48
N PHE A 751 7.54 -5.42 28.41
CA PHE A 751 6.61 -5.70 29.49
C PHE A 751 6.14 -7.15 29.44
N ALA A 752 5.89 -7.74 30.60
CA ALA A 752 5.40 -9.12 30.69
C ALA A 752 3.95 -9.26 30.23
N GLU A 753 3.10 -8.28 30.57
CA GLU A 753 1.68 -8.29 30.26
C GLU A 753 1.19 -6.93 29.71
N THR A 754 0.16 -6.98 28.87
CA THR A 754 -0.61 -5.80 28.47
C THR A 754 -2.09 -6.12 28.61
N ALA A 755 -2.91 -5.16 29.05
CA ALA A 755 -4.35 -5.37 29.19
C ALA A 755 -5.14 -4.17 28.68
N GLN A 756 -6.32 -4.44 28.12
CA GLN A 756 -7.24 -3.37 27.74
C GLN A 756 -8.06 -2.96 28.96
N PRO A 757 -8.06 -1.68 29.37
CA PRO A 757 -8.83 -1.22 30.54
C PRO A 757 -10.30 -1.64 30.49
N ARG A 758 -10.90 -1.64 29.29
CA ARG A 758 -12.26 -2.11 29.07
C ARG A 758 -12.52 -3.56 29.50
N GLN A 759 -11.53 -4.44 29.35
CA GLN A 759 -11.66 -5.87 29.62
C GLN A 759 -11.40 -6.24 31.09
N VAL A 760 -10.56 -5.45 31.77
CA VAL A 760 -10.05 -5.81 33.10
C VAL A 760 -10.53 -4.91 34.23
N LEU A 761 -10.96 -3.68 33.92
CA LEU A 761 -11.57 -2.80 34.93
C LEU A 761 -13.06 -3.14 35.09
N PRO A 762 -13.58 -3.12 36.32
CA PRO A 762 -15.00 -3.35 36.55
C PRO A 762 -15.83 -2.27 35.83
N ALA A 763 -16.85 -2.69 35.10
CA ALA A 763 -17.78 -1.78 34.46
C ALA A 763 -18.62 -1.05 35.52
N ASN A 764 -18.74 0.27 35.41
CA ASN A 764 -19.63 1.03 36.28
C ASN A 764 -21.03 1.09 35.63
N ARG A 765 -21.93 0.20 36.05
CA ARG A 765 -23.27 0.06 35.44
C ARG A 765 -24.41 0.55 36.33
N LEU A 766 -24.15 0.85 37.59
CA LEU A 766 -25.18 1.29 38.53
C LEU A 766 -25.65 2.70 38.21
N ILE A 767 -26.97 2.87 38.04
CA ILE A 767 -27.58 4.18 37.80
C ILE A 767 -27.80 4.86 39.14
N GLY A 768 -26.87 5.75 39.52
CA GLY A 768 -26.99 6.60 40.70
C GLY A 768 -27.27 5.80 41.97
N GLN A 769 -28.36 6.11 42.64
CA GLN A 769 -28.86 5.41 43.83
C GLN A 769 -30.16 4.64 43.53
N THR A 770 -30.44 4.28 42.27
CA THR A 770 -31.69 3.63 41.88
C THR A 770 -31.69 2.11 42.05
N GLU A 771 -30.56 1.51 42.46
CA GLU A 771 -30.35 0.05 42.56
C GLU A 771 -30.50 -0.72 41.23
N ILE A 772 -30.61 -0.02 40.10
CA ILE A 772 -30.71 -0.62 38.75
C ILE A 772 -29.38 -0.45 38.03
N GLU A 773 -28.92 -1.53 37.42
CA GLU A 773 -27.78 -1.52 36.52
C GLU A 773 -28.20 -1.51 35.06
N THR A 774 -27.45 -0.80 34.21
CA THR A 774 -27.63 -0.86 32.75
C THR A 774 -26.98 -2.13 32.16
N PRO A 775 -27.66 -2.83 31.24
CA PRO A 775 -27.07 -3.97 30.51
C PRO A 775 -26.12 -3.51 29.40
N LEU A 776 -26.14 -2.23 29.02
CA LEU A 776 -25.37 -1.65 27.91
C LEU A 776 -24.49 -0.48 28.36
N ASP A 777 -23.51 -0.14 27.53
CA ASP A 777 -22.76 1.10 27.68
C ASP A 777 -23.64 2.28 27.23
N LEU A 778 -23.71 3.30 28.07
CA LEU A 778 -24.54 4.48 27.85
C LEU A 778 -23.64 5.71 27.85
N GLU A 779 -23.81 6.56 26.84
CA GLU A 779 -23.05 7.80 26.72
C GLU A 779 -23.99 8.94 26.33
N ILE A 780 -23.96 10.02 27.09
CA ILE A 780 -24.83 11.18 26.90
C ILE A 780 -23.97 12.43 26.88
N SER A 781 -24.10 13.23 25.82
CA SER A 781 -23.42 14.50 25.67
C SER A 781 -24.40 15.59 25.23
N SER A 782 -24.34 16.73 25.89
CA SER A 782 -25.27 17.84 25.69
C SER A 782 -24.51 19.16 25.57
N GLY A 783 -24.93 20.02 24.64
CA GLY A 783 -24.32 21.32 24.38
C GLY A 783 -25.33 22.40 23.94
N SER A 784 -24.82 23.58 23.59
CA SER A 784 -25.65 24.69 23.10
C SER A 784 -26.34 24.40 21.77
N ASP A 785 -25.71 23.58 20.93
CA ASP A 785 -26.08 23.32 19.54
C ASP A 785 -26.25 21.83 19.24
N PHE A 786 -26.01 20.93 20.19
CA PHE A 786 -26.19 19.48 20.04
C PHE A 786 -26.77 18.81 21.30
N ALA A 787 -27.40 17.64 21.10
CA ALA A 787 -27.73 16.67 22.13
C ALA A 787 -27.55 15.27 21.55
N PHE A 788 -26.70 14.48 22.19
CA PHE A 788 -26.30 13.18 21.71
C PHE A 788 -26.46 12.12 22.80
N ILE A 789 -27.14 11.03 22.46
CA ILE A 789 -27.38 9.87 23.30
C ILE A 789 -26.91 8.65 22.50
N SER A 790 -26.03 7.87 23.08
CA SER A 790 -25.54 6.62 22.50
C SER A 790 -25.77 5.45 23.44
N VAL A 791 -26.16 4.33 22.84
CA VAL A 791 -26.45 3.08 23.52
C VAL A 791 -25.64 1.97 22.84
N GLY A 792 -24.83 1.23 23.60
CA GLY A 792 -23.91 0.23 23.07
C GLY A 792 -22.50 0.77 22.78
N PHE A 793 -21.63 -0.09 22.24
CA PHE A 793 -20.22 0.22 21.98
C PHE A 793 -19.73 -0.44 20.69
N GLY A 794 -18.71 0.14 20.05
CA GLY A 794 -18.14 -0.40 18.81
C GLY A 794 -19.16 -0.45 17.68
N GLU A 795 -19.20 -1.55 16.93
CA GLU A 795 -20.13 -1.74 15.80
C GLU A 795 -21.60 -1.88 16.26
N GLU A 796 -21.85 -2.20 17.53
CA GLU A 796 -23.20 -2.29 18.12
C GLU A 796 -23.69 -0.96 18.69
N LYS A 797 -22.90 0.13 18.57
CA LYS A 797 -23.28 1.46 19.05
C LYS A 797 -24.45 2.01 18.22
N ILE A 798 -25.57 2.31 18.88
CA ILE A 798 -26.77 2.90 18.29
C ILE A 798 -26.85 4.37 18.69
N ASP A 799 -27.06 5.25 17.71
CA ASP A 799 -27.45 6.64 17.95
C ASP A 799 -28.92 6.67 18.42
N ALA A 800 -29.13 6.99 19.69
CA ALA A 800 -30.43 7.09 20.34
C ALA A 800 -30.85 8.55 20.57
N SER A 801 -30.32 9.47 19.77
CA SER A 801 -30.65 10.89 19.81
C SER A 801 -31.80 11.20 18.86
N ALA A 802 -32.70 12.12 19.24
CA ALA A 802 -33.72 12.64 18.33
C ALA A 802 -33.25 13.89 17.54
N HIS A 803 -32.03 14.38 17.83
CA HIS A 803 -31.40 15.55 17.19
C HIS A 803 -32.30 16.79 17.12
N ARG A 804 -33.09 17.03 18.18
CA ARG A 804 -34.03 18.14 18.27
C ARG A 804 -33.63 19.09 19.39
N ARG A 805 -33.74 20.40 19.15
CA ARG A 805 -33.60 21.44 20.18
C ARG A 805 -34.53 21.13 21.36
N GLY A 806 -34.14 21.49 22.59
CA GLY A 806 -34.90 21.19 23.82
C GLY A 806 -34.41 19.91 24.49
N VAL A 807 -35.29 18.99 24.89
CA VAL A 807 -34.93 17.74 25.59
C VAL A 807 -35.10 16.53 24.68
N ASN A 808 -34.04 15.75 24.52
CA ASN A 808 -34.02 14.46 23.83
C ASN A 808 -34.11 13.35 24.88
N VAL A 809 -34.98 12.38 24.62
CA VAL A 809 -35.29 11.28 25.52
C VAL A 809 -35.11 9.96 24.79
N ALA A 810 -34.36 9.04 25.39
CA ALA A 810 -34.30 7.64 24.98
C ALA A 810 -34.76 6.74 26.12
N VAL A 811 -35.52 5.69 25.81
CA VAL A 811 -36.07 4.74 26.79
C VAL A 811 -35.54 3.34 26.49
N ILE A 812 -34.97 2.70 27.50
CA ILE A 812 -34.29 1.40 27.37
C ILE A 812 -34.89 0.41 28.35
N GLU A 813 -35.14 -0.80 27.86
CA GLU A 813 -35.52 -1.92 28.71
C GLU A 813 -34.34 -2.39 29.57
N PRO A 814 -34.47 -2.42 30.92
CA PRO A 814 -33.34 -2.66 31.83
C PRO A 814 -32.75 -4.06 31.75
N GLN A 815 -33.50 -5.07 31.26
CA GLN A 815 -33.01 -6.45 31.19
C GLN A 815 -32.37 -6.78 29.84
N SER A 816 -33.07 -6.49 28.74
CA SER A 816 -32.58 -6.80 27.39
C SER A 816 -31.66 -5.72 26.80
N GLY A 817 -31.71 -4.49 27.33
CA GLY A 817 -31.09 -3.33 26.70
C GLY A 817 -31.81 -2.84 25.44
N GLN A 818 -33.00 -3.38 25.13
CA GLN A 818 -33.74 -2.97 23.95
C GLN A 818 -34.11 -1.48 24.02
N LEU A 819 -33.77 -0.74 22.97
CA LEU A 819 -34.20 0.64 22.78
C LEU A 819 -35.70 0.66 22.42
N LEU A 820 -36.54 1.13 23.35
CA LEU A 820 -38.00 1.11 23.23
C LEU A 820 -38.54 2.37 22.54
N ALA A 821 -37.93 3.52 22.79
CA ALA A 821 -38.35 4.79 22.22
C ALA A 821 -37.20 5.81 22.17
N VAL A 822 -37.22 6.65 21.13
CA VAL A 822 -36.37 7.84 20.99
C VAL A 822 -37.27 9.00 20.58
N LYS A 823 -37.26 10.10 21.34
CA LYS A 823 -38.12 11.25 21.08
C LYS A 823 -37.50 12.56 21.54
N GLY A 824 -37.64 13.60 20.73
CA GLY A 824 -37.16 14.95 21.03
C GLY A 824 -38.31 15.93 21.21
N PHE A 825 -38.17 16.84 22.17
CA PHE A 825 -39.18 17.84 22.53
C PHE A 825 -38.55 19.22 22.54
N ASP A 826 -39.10 20.17 21.77
CA ASP A 826 -38.58 21.55 21.72
C ASP A 826 -39.11 22.38 22.88
N THR A 827 -38.71 21.98 24.08
CA THR A 827 -39.07 22.61 25.36
C THR A 827 -38.53 24.03 25.54
N ALA A 828 -37.70 24.50 24.59
CA ALA A 828 -37.29 25.90 24.47
C ALA A 828 -38.29 26.75 23.67
N ALA A 829 -39.25 26.15 22.95
CA ALA A 829 -40.15 26.89 22.08
C ALA A 829 -41.45 27.33 22.76
N ASN A 830 -42.08 26.48 23.58
CA ASN A 830 -43.35 26.76 24.25
C ASN A 830 -43.72 25.70 25.31
N THR A 831 -44.77 25.98 26.08
CA THR A 831 -45.29 25.10 27.14
C THR A 831 -45.99 23.83 26.63
N PHE A 832 -46.44 23.78 25.37
CA PHE A 832 -47.07 22.58 24.81
C PHE A 832 -46.05 21.46 24.59
N GLU A 833 -44.83 21.79 24.16
CA GLU A 833 -43.72 20.82 24.05
C GLU A 833 -43.27 20.31 25.42
N ALA A 834 -43.23 21.18 26.44
CA ALA A 834 -42.96 20.77 27.82
C ALA A 834 -44.07 19.86 28.39
N ALA A 835 -45.33 20.15 28.08
CA ALA A 835 -46.46 19.27 28.43
C ALA A 835 -46.38 17.91 27.71
N ALA A 836 -46.00 17.90 26.42
CA ALA A 836 -45.80 16.67 25.66
C ALA A 836 -44.64 15.81 26.20
N LEU A 837 -43.54 16.43 26.64
CA LEU A 837 -42.46 15.75 27.36
C LEU A 837 -42.97 15.12 28.66
N SER A 838 -43.76 15.89 29.43
CA SER A 838 -44.33 15.44 30.71
C SER A 838 -45.26 14.24 30.53
N GLN A 839 -46.15 14.31 29.53
CA GLN A 839 -47.05 13.23 29.18
C GLN A 839 -46.27 11.99 28.72
N PHE A 840 -45.29 12.16 27.84
CA PHE A 840 -44.44 11.06 27.38
C PHE A 840 -43.74 10.36 28.54
N ILE A 841 -43.10 11.11 29.44
CA ILE A 841 -42.45 10.55 30.63
C ILE A 841 -43.45 9.82 31.54
N THR A 842 -44.69 10.33 31.64
CA THR A 842 -45.74 9.71 32.47
C THR A 842 -46.20 8.36 31.90
N GLU A 843 -46.22 8.21 30.57
CA GLU A 843 -46.60 6.97 29.87
C GLU A 843 -45.51 5.88 29.91
N ILE A 844 -44.27 6.23 30.27
CA ILE A 844 -43.18 5.25 30.39
C ILE A 844 -43.51 4.25 31.52
N PRO A 845 -43.43 2.92 31.27
CA PRO A 845 -43.60 1.91 32.30
C PRO A 845 -42.59 2.05 33.45
N ALA A 846 -43.00 1.70 34.67
CA ALA A 846 -42.12 1.72 35.84
C ALA A 846 -40.89 0.82 35.64
N GLY A 847 -39.73 1.25 36.14
CA GLY A 847 -38.47 0.49 36.07
C GLY A 847 -37.69 0.63 34.76
N GLN A 848 -38.23 1.30 33.74
CA GLN A 848 -37.51 1.56 32.49
C GLN A 848 -36.37 2.57 32.70
N ILE A 849 -35.24 2.37 32.02
CA ILE A 849 -34.11 3.29 32.03
C ILE A 849 -34.42 4.44 31.07
N VAL A 850 -34.21 5.68 31.50
CA VAL A 850 -34.51 6.87 30.70
C VAL A 850 -33.29 7.77 30.61
N LEU A 851 -32.84 8.01 29.38
CA LEU A 851 -31.69 8.86 29.07
C LEU A 851 -32.19 10.22 28.59
N LEU A 852 -31.59 11.29 29.10
CA LEU A 852 -31.99 12.66 28.81
C LEU A 852 -30.78 13.49 28.39
N ALA A 853 -30.86 14.12 27.22
CA ALA A 853 -29.88 15.09 26.73
C ALA A 853 -30.56 16.40 26.34
N SER A 854 -30.13 17.53 26.89
CA SER A 854 -30.66 18.84 26.51
C SER A 854 -29.82 19.49 25.42
N GLN A 855 -30.47 20.08 24.43
CA GLN A 855 -29.86 20.93 23.41
C GLN A 855 -30.34 22.37 23.57
N GLY A 856 -29.39 23.29 23.75
CA GLY A 856 -29.65 24.72 23.86
C GLY A 856 -29.73 25.25 25.29
N LEU A 857 -29.35 26.52 25.46
CA LEU A 857 -29.30 27.22 26.75
C LEU A 857 -30.69 27.60 27.30
N GLU A 858 -31.75 27.37 26.52
CA GLU A 858 -33.14 27.65 26.88
C GLU A 858 -33.97 26.36 26.98
N ALA A 859 -33.35 25.18 26.98
CA ALA A 859 -34.05 23.90 26.95
C ALA A 859 -35.01 23.67 28.14
N THR A 860 -34.91 24.47 29.21
CA THR A 860 -35.79 24.42 30.39
C THR A 860 -36.75 25.62 30.48
N ALA A 861 -36.73 26.55 29.52
CA ALA A 861 -37.41 27.85 29.61
C ALA A 861 -38.93 27.76 29.81
N PHE A 862 -39.56 26.72 29.27
CA PHE A 862 -41.01 26.50 29.37
C PHE A 862 -41.40 25.30 30.26
N PHE A 863 -40.50 24.83 31.13
CA PHE A 863 -40.83 23.76 32.09
C PHE A 863 -41.92 24.23 33.06
N THR A 864 -42.93 23.40 33.26
CA THR A 864 -44.00 23.64 34.24
C THR A 864 -43.79 22.80 35.50
N SER A 865 -44.63 22.99 36.52
CA SER A 865 -44.66 22.11 37.69
C SER A 865 -44.84 20.63 37.31
N ASP A 866 -45.64 20.37 36.27
CA ASP A 866 -45.92 19.01 35.79
C ASP A 866 -44.69 18.41 35.10
N THR A 867 -43.92 19.22 34.36
CA THR A 867 -42.64 18.80 33.77
C THR A 867 -41.61 18.49 34.84
N GLN A 868 -41.54 19.32 35.89
CA GLN A 868 -40.66 19.07 37.03
C GLN A 868 -41.05 17.79 37.77
N ALA A 869 -42.35 17.58 38.03
CA ALA A 869 -42.84 16.34 38.66
C ALA A 869 -42.56 15.10 37.80
N ALA A 870 -42.73 15.20 36.48
CA ALA A 870 -42.42 14.12 35.54
C ALA A 870 -40.92 13.77 35.55
N LEU A 871 -40.03 14.76 35.53
CA LEU A 871 -38.58 14.53 35.62
C LEU A 871 -38.17 14.00 37.00
N GLN A 872 -38.76 14.48 38.08
CA GLN A 872 -38.57 13.93 39.43
C GLN A 872 -38.99 12.47 39.51
N SER A 873 -40.03 12.06 38.76
CA SER A 873 -40.43 10.65 38.67
C SER A 873 -39.40 9.76 37.99
N LEU A 874 -38.38 10.31 37.32
CA LEU A 874 -37.24 9.55 36.79
C LEU A 874 -36.07 9.49 37.79
N GLY A 875 -36.24 10.08 38.97
CA GLY A 875 -35.21 10.21 40.00
C GLY A 875 -34.33 11.46 39.87
N LEU A 876 -34.62 12.40 38.97
CA LEU A 876 -33.81 13.62 38.85
C LEU A 876 -34.09 14.59 40.00
N ASP A 877 -33.05 15.31 40.44
CA ASP A 877 -33.19 16.53 41.24
C ASP A 877 -33.36 17.73 40.31
N THR A 878 -34.61 18.10 40.07
CA THR A 878 -34.98 19.22 39.20
C THR A 878 -34.58 20.58 39.74
N ALA A 879 -34.36 20.73 41.06
CA ALA A 879 -33.88 21.99 41.64
C ALA A 879 -32.42 22.25 41.28
N ALA A 880 -31.63 21.19 41.13
CA ALA A 880 -30.22 21.24 40.75
C ALA A 880 -29.96 21.21 39.22
N LEU A 881 -31.00 21.06 38.39
CA LEU A 881 -30.85 20.93 36.94
C LEU A 881 -30.51 22.27 36.27
N ARG A 882 -29.47 22.32 35.45
CA ARG A 882 -29.02 23.51 34.72
C ARG A 882 -28.65 23.12 33.29
N VAL A 883 -29.06 23.92 32.31
CA VAL A 883 -28.79 23.64 30.90
C VAL A 883 -27.41 24.16 30.45
N PRO A 884 -26.72 23.44 29.55
CA PRO A 884 -27.02 22.08 29.10
C PRO A 884 -26.87 21.04 30.23
N PHE A 885 -27.71 20.00 30.24
CA PHE A 885 -27.64 18.87 31.17
C PHE A 885 -27.66 17.52 30.43
N ALA A 886 -27.12 16.51 31.08
CA ALA A 886 -27.24 15.10 30.71
C ALA A 886 -27.71 14.32 31.94
N ALA A 887 -28.64 13.37 31.77
CA ALA A 887 -29.13 12.56 32.89
C ALA A 887 -29.46 11.12 32.48
N ILE A 888 -29.24 10.19 33.41
CA ILE A 888 -29.61 8.78 33.33
C ILE A 888 -30.48 8.49 34.55
N GLY A 889 -31.78 8.29 34.32
CA GLY A 889 -32.77 8.03 35.36
C GLY A 889 -33.47 6.69 35.17
N VAL A 890 -34.31 6.35 36.15
CA VAL A 890 -35.17 5.16 36.13
C VAL A 890 -36.58 5.61 36.46
N LYS A 891 -37.57 5.17 35.67
CA LYS A 891 -38.96 5.52 35.90
C LYS A 891 -39.45 5.00 37.27
N ASN A 892 -40.01 5.92 38.06
CA ASN A 892 -40.45 5.82 39.45
C ASN A 892 -39.33 5.66 40.49
N ALA A 893 -38.08 6.02 40.16
CA ALA A 893 -37.03 6.16 41.17
C ALA A 893 -37.29 7.36 42.10
N ALA A 894 -36.76 7.28 43.33
CA ALA A 894 -36.84 8.40 44.28
C ALA A 894 -36.15 9.65 43.72
N ALA A 895 -36.75 10.82 43.91
CA ALA A 895 -36.17 12.08 43.45
C ALA A 895 -34.75 12.28 44.03
N GLY A 896 -33.79 12.64 43.18
CA GLY A 896 -32.37 12.72 43.50
C GLY A 896 -31.57 11.41 43.36
N ALA A 897 -32.21 10.28 43.05
CA ALA A 897 -31.53 9.00 42.88
C ALA A 897 -30.89 8.80 41.49
N ALA A 898 -31.26 9.59 40.48
CA ALA A 898 -30.71 9.49 39.13
C ALA A 898 -29.27 10.03 39.04
N LEU A 899 -28.54 9.65 37.99
CA LEU A 899 -27.32 10.35 37.61
C LEU A 899 -27.71 11.57 36.78
N GLN A 900 -27.20 12.73 37.17
CA GLN A 900 -27.35 13.96 36.40
C GLN A 900 -26.07 14.77 36.48
N THR A 901 -25.75 15.42 35.37
CA THR A 901 -24.68 16.41 35.31
C THR A 901 -25.15 17.61 34.50
N ASN A 902 -24.58 18.76 34.81
CA ASN A 902 -24.84 20.00 34.10
C ASN A 902 -23.54 20.46 33.43
N ALA A 903 -23.64 21.42 32.52
CA ALA A 903 -22.46 21.96 31.85
C ALA A 903 -21.51 22.63 32.85
N GLY A 904 -20.24 22.22 32.79
CA GLY A 904 -19.14 22.87 33.49
C GLY A 904 -18.56 24.05 32.71
N SER A 905 -17.32 24.45 33.02
CA SER A 905 -16.60 25.53 32.33
C SER A 905 -16.41 25.30 30.82
N ALA A 906 -16.49 24.05 30.36
CA ALA A 906 -16.39 23.67 28.95
C ALA A 906 -17.69 23.88 28.14
N GLY A 907 -18.79 24.29 28.76
CA GLY A 907 -20.06 24.55 28.06
C GLY A 907 -20.87 23.31 27.66
N THR A 908 -20.41 22.10 28.02
CA THR A 908 -21.05 20.82 27.70
C THR A 908 -21.30 19.98 28.96
N ALA A 909 -22.39 19.22 28.98
CA ALA A 909 -22.68 18.24 30.02
C ALA A 909 -22.46 16.82 29.48
N TYR A 910 -21.74 15.98 30.22
CA TYR A 910 -21.35 14.64 29.78
C TYR A 910 -21.52 13.58 30.87
N LEU A 911 -22.28 12.52 30.57
CA LEU A 911 -22.42 11.34 31.42
C LEU A 911 -22.08 10.07 30.66
N ARG A 912 -21.47 9.12 31.37
CA ARG A 912 -21.19 7.79 30.86
C ARG A 912 -21.44 6.73 31.93
N LEU A 913 -22.05 5.63 31.53
CA LEU A 913 -22.09 4.37 32.28
C LEU A 913 -21.65 3.22 31.38
N GLY A 914 -21.12 2.16 31.98
CA GLY A 914 -20.67 0.95 31.29
C GLY A 914 -19.20 0.64 31.52
N ALA A 915 -18.64 -0.16 30.62
CA ALA A 915 -17.22 -0.48 30.65
C ALA A 915 -16.36 0.71 30.20
N SER A 916 -15.07 0.70 30.56
CA SER A 916 -14.11 1.71 30.10
C SER A 916 -14.15 1.84 28.56
N PRO A 917 -14.08 3.06 28.00
CA PRO A 917 -13.97 3.25 26.55
C PRO A 917 -12.64 2.80 26.00
N ASP A 918 -11.61 2.74 26.84
CA ASP A 918 -10.25 2.53 26.38
C ASP A 918 -10.05 1.07 25.96
N THR A 919 -9.91 0.89 24.65
CA THR A 919 -9.64 -0.39 23.98
C THR A 919 -8.17 -0.57 23.65
N ARG A 920 -7.32 0.40 23.98
CA ARG A 920 -5.87 0.25 23.82
C ARG A 920 -5.38 -0.76 24.86
N SER A 921 -4.47 -1.63 24.46
CA SER A 921 -3.74 -2.44 25.43
C SER A 921 -2.75 -1.54 26.16
N LEU A 922 -2.76 -1.48 27.48
CA LEU A 922 -1.83 -0.68 28.29
C LEU A 922 -0.90 -1.61 29.08
N ALA A 923 0.37 -1.23 29.20
CA ALA A 923 1.37 -1.96 29.99
C ALA A 923 1.81 -1.17 31.24
N ALA A 924 2.39 0.01 31.02
CA ALA A 924 2.86 0.93 32.04
C ALA A 924 2.95 2.35 31.47
N ALA A 925 2.83 3.37 32.32
CA ALA A 925 3.07 4.76 31.99
C ALA A 925 4.50 5.18 32.35
N VAL A 926 5.10 6.05 31.55
CA VAL A 926 6.40 6.67 31.82
C VAL A 926 6.26 8.18 31.81
N ASP A 927 6.78 8.81 32.86
CA ASP A 927 6.77 10.27 33.07
C ASP A 927 8.12 10.91 32.73
N LYS A 928 9.22 10.26 33.16
CA LYS A 928 10.57 10.81 33.01
C LYS A 928 11.60 9.72 32.80
N VAL A 929 12.56 9.98 31.91
CA VAL A 929 13.75 9.15 31.70
C VAL A 929 15.00 10.02 31.81
N ILE A 930 15.96 9.58 32.60
CA ILE A 930 17.23 10.27 32.81
C ILE A 930 18.36 9.33 32.39
N ILE A 931 19.23 9.78 31.49
CA ILE A 931 20.42 9.04 31.05
C ILE A 931 21.66 9.82 31.44
N SER A 932 22.54 9.21 32.25
CA SER A 932 23.75 9.85 32.77
C SER A 932 25.00 9.00 32.56
N ARG A 933 26.17 9.64 32.63
CA ARG A 933 27.45 8.96 32.81
C ARG A 933 27.66 8.64 34.30
N PRO A 934 28.32 7.51 34.64
CA PRO A 934 28.85 7.28 35.97
C PRO A 934 29.75 8.45 36.38
N GLU A 935 29.66 8.88 37.64
CA GLU A 935 30.60 9.86 38.22
C GLU A 935 32.02 9.32 38.35
#